data_AF-A0A937NCA8-F1
#
_entry.id   AF-A0A937NCA8-F1
#
_cell.length_a   1.000
_cell.length_b   1.000
_cell.length_c   1.000
_cell.angle_alpha   90.00
_cell.angle_beta   90.00
_cell.angle_gamma   90.00
#
_symmetry.space_group_name_H-M   'P 1'
#
loop_
_entity.id
_entity.type
_entity.pdbx_description
1 polymer ?
#
loop_
_entity_poly.entity_id
_entity_poly.type
_entity_poly.pdbx_seq_one_letter_code
_entity_poly.pdbx_strand_id
1 'polypeptide(L)'
;MQISSLRIDRFGVWSDFELEGISEGLNVLYGPPGSDLPAIIQFLRTTLFGFTDETRQRYMSADYRVDGGSITIRGQFGHQTIRRHDDDDRHGHLIIENDDGPLAATQWLQDRLASVGPSAFDRVFMPGSGKSLDVGKVIDAAVARGFDLTDDSKALERLDDLRSRLADKRRSLAGTEPVDRPLEELFDLRHKLTQQVKTLESSAAQQREPFDLLARKLGSEVRNLEEQLDELTKELNSAEAEIEACEKEKHEKERALEEAKLQQKRQLAELHRRLSQMSDQLKRWAHVLEDVEALDIERDEDPNVGEPSECDVERDARGCLRRLEQTINLLDGAAETGDQGGHTGDCHCHALQSSLRPALRVMREDVYRLCVDLSQRDTKPQDTENLIEPNQLRRRETELWLAALDAEIRRLSARCEEIRTDIDTVQDVLRQSRQRMEQVRMERGRYLRDDSLNAKRGELDGIEQQIRSAERHRELDAAIVTLEEELRRLETATRRPSVLREASDLLRRLTAGELDEVIVTKERAVWVSNRQGNEFVYHQLGSRARDHVCLSMCLAVVAAYARQGVRLPVVLNDRLIHADSGAIETVASLLNDFADRGHQVFLFTRHRHVADLFQSLDVPAWELPRSETSEVAAVESDEKNLVDDVERELKLSEEQRLQVNRQLSAIAEETASPQDFADHPAWNAEEFPGELTDRIRSRPPSEPEPTPAVDSEASPSQFFLQETSPIEDAPSIDSAIAECFRKIGVLQVRDLLQLNVEEAADRLRHAGITAVMIRRWQAESLLACRVARLRAYDARILVACGITDPEQLAQIDAAELRRRVEVFGSTETGRVLLRSGTHAELSRLTGWIRSAKGHSDGEPVVLRMDKGREWKFFLDTNDPIERAPSIGPGTAKRFEAIGIKRVADFLQADSGTTATRLDHRRIKVDTVRQWQQQTTLACRVPQLRGHDAQILVACGVTDPEALAHKDPKELWKTVEPFVETDEGKRIIRNGKAPDFEEVSDWIHWARHARKLRAA
;
A
#
# COMPACT_ATOMS: atom_id res chain seq x y z
N MET A 1 61.27 18.13 -36.31
CA MET A 1 62.39 18.91 -35.75
C MET A 1 62.98 18.05 -34.65
N GLN A 2 64.21 17.59 -34.83
CA GLN A 2 64.95 16.83 -33.81
C GLN A 2 66.28 17.55 -33.56
N ILE A 3 66.64 17.80 -32.32
CA ILE A 3 67.89 18.46 -31.92
C ILE A 3 69.01 17.43 -31.95
N SER A 4 70.07 17.67 -32.72
CA SER A 4 71.23 16.79 -32.83
C SER A 4 72.44 17.27 -32.01
N SER A 5 72.55 18.57 -31.79
CA SER A 5 73.53 19.16 -30.88
C SER A 5 73.00 20.49 -30.31
N LEU A 6 73.51 20.88 -29.15
CA LEU A 6 73.29 22.22 -28.59
C LEU A 6 74.62 22.78 -28.07
N ARG A 7 74.78 24.10 -28.20
CA ARG A 7 75.92 24.86 -27.74
C ARG A 7 75.43 26.11 -27.02
N ILE A 8 75.81 26.26 -25.76
CA ILE A 8 75.55 27.43 -24.94
C ILE A 8 76.85 28.23 -24.87
N ASP A 9 76.88 29.40 -25.51
CA ASP A 9 78.05 30.27 -25.42
C ASP A 9 78.08 30.91 -24.02
N ARG A 10 76.96 31.51 -23.59
CA ARG A 10 76.70 31.93 -22.18
C ARG A 10 75.20 31.97 -21.88
N PHE A 11 74.78 31.30 -20.80
CA PHE A 11 73.40 31.33 -20.29
C PHE A 11 73.34 30.82 -18.85
N GLY A 12 73.00 31.69 -17.88
CA GLY A 12 72.99 31.35 -16.46
C GLY A 12 74.38 30.95 -15.95
N VAL A 13 74.48 29.78 -15.32
CA VAL A 13 75.76 29.22 -14.85
C VAL A 13 76.60 28.57 -15.97
N TRP A 14 76.06 28.47 -17.18
CA TRP A 14 76.69 27.76 -18.29
C TRP A 14 77.44 28.72 -19.22
N SER A 15 78.69 28.38 -19.52
CA SER A 15 79.54 29.11 -20.47
C SER A 15 80.37 28.13 -21.30
N ASP A 16 80.44 28.33 -22.62
CA ASP A 16 81.14 27.47 -23.59
C ASP A 16 80.79 25.97 -23.42
N PHE A 17 79.51 25.68 -23.15
CA PHE A 17 79.00 24.32 -22.98
C PHE A 17 78.49 23.76 -24.30
N GLU A 18 78.95 22.58 -24.69
CA GLU A 18 78.56 21.91 -25.93
C GLU A 18 78.15 20.46 -25.66
N LEU A 19 77.03 20.06 -26.25
CA LEU A 19 76.49 18.71 -26.19
C LEU A 19 76.22 18.23 -27.62
N GLU A 20 77.07 17.33 -28.11
CA GLU A 20 76.97 16.72 -29.43
C GLU A 20 76.43 15.29 -29.35
N GLY A 21 75.95 14.73 -30.46
CA GLY A 21 75.55 13.32 -30.53
C GLY A 21 74.22 12.99 -29.85
N ILE A 22 73.33 13.99 -29.73
CA ILE A 22 72.00 13.82 -29.14
C ILE A 22 71.18 12.84 -30.01
N SER A 23 70.58 11.83 -29.37
CA SER A 23 69.77 10.81 -30.04
C SER A 23 68.44 11.39 -30.54
N GLU A 24 67.95 10.83 -31.64
CA GLU A 24 66.63 11.14 -32.20
C GLU A 24 65.46 10.62 -31.36
N GLY A 25 65.74 9.70 -30.42
CA GLY A 25 64.78 9.10 -29.50
C GLY A 25 64.85 9.71 -28.09
N LEU A 26 64.97 8.86 -27.08
CA LEU A 26 65.03 9.28 -25.68
C LEU A 26 66.46 9.67 -25.26
N ASN A 27 66.61 10.80 -24.58
CA ASN A 27 67.86 11.32 -24.06
C ASN A 27 67.69 11.67 -22.59
N VAL A 28 68.58 11.22 -21.71
CA VAL A 28 68.56 11.53 -20.27
C VAL A 28 69.70 12.46 -19.93
N LEU A 29 69.42 13.59 -19.29
CA LEU A 29 70.42 14.53 -18.81
C LEU A 29 70.41 14.53 -17.28
N TYR A 30 71.50 14.04 -16.70
CA TYR A 30 71.73 13.99 -15.27
C TYR A 30 72.56 15.18 -14.81
N GLY A 31 71.99 16.01 -13.94
CA GLY A 31 72.68 17.13 -13.31
C GLY A 31 72.86 16.89 -11.81
N PRO A 32 74.09 16.78 -11.28
CA PRO A 32 74.30 16.77 -9.84
C PRO A 32 73.84 18.12 -9.20
N PRO A 33 73.61 18.15 -7.87
CA PRO A 33 73.26 19.40 -7.18
C PRO A 33 74.27 20.52 -7.53
N GLY A 34 73.76 21.65 -8.03
CA GLY A 34 74.57 22.79 -8.49
C GLY A 34 74.71 22.93 -10.01
N SER A 35 74.34 21.92 -10.81
CA SER A 35 74.42 21.95 -12.29
C SER A 35 73.19 22.58 -12.97
N ASP A 36 72.53 23.58 -12.39
CA ASP A 36 71.35 24.33 -12.90
C ASP A 36 70.64 23.76 -14.17
N LEU A 37 70.01 22.58 -14.05
CA LEU A 37 69.23 21.92 -15.12
C LEU A 37 68.13 22.84 -15.69
N PRO A 38 67.39 23.63 -14.87
CA PRO A 38 66.41 24.59 -15.37
C PRO A 38 66.98 25.61 -16.36
N ALA A 39 68.27 25.98 -16.26
CA ALA A 39 68.89 26.91 -17.22
C ALA A 39 68.98 26.31 -18.63
N ILE A 40 69.31 25.02 -18.77
CA ILE A 40 69.37 24.34 -20.09
C ILE A 40 67.97 24.24 -20.71
N ILE A 41 66.98 23.88 -19.89
CA ILE A 41 65.56 23.81 -20.30
C ILE A 41 65.09 25.18 -20.79
N GLN A 42 65.41 26.24 -20.04
CA GLN A 42 65.06 27.60 -20.41
C GLN A 42 65.82 28.07 -21.65
N PHE A 43 67.09 27.68 -21.82
CA PHE A 43 67.88 27.97 -23.02
C PHE A 43 67.27 27.37 -24.30
N LEU A 44 66.78 26.13 -24.24
CA LEU A 44 66.07 25.52 -25.37
C LEU A 44 64.83 26.32 -25.74
N ARG A 45 64.08 26.75 -24.72
CA ARG A 45 62.88 27.58 -24.91
C ARG A 45 63.21 28.95 -25.50
N THR A 46 64.22 29.65 -24.99
CA THR A 46 64.61 30.98 -25.50
C THR A 46 65.16 30.91 -26.90
N THR A 47 65.91 29.87 -27.25
CA THR A 47 66.43 29.69 -28.61
C THR A 47 65.30 29.58 -29.63
N LEU A 48 64.20 28.91 -29.27
CA LEU A 48 63.03 28.75 -30.14
C LEU A 48 62.09 29.98 -30.15
N PHE A 49 61.85 30.63 -29.00
CA PHE A 49 60.79 31.64 -28.87
C PHE A 49 61.26 33.05 -28.52
N GLY A 50 62.55 33.25 -28.26
CA GLY A 50 63.11 34.52 -27.83
C GLY A 50 63.17 34.69 -26.30
N PHE A 51 63.69 35.84 -25.88
CA PHE A 51 63.96 36.14 -24.47
C PHE A 51 62.77 36.87 -23.82
N THR A 52 62.34 36.39 -22.64
CA THR A 52 61.38 37.13 -21.80
C THR A 52 62.12 38.01 -20.79
N ASP A 53 61.44 39.03 -20.26
CA ASP A 53 62.02 39.91 -19.24
C ASP A 53 62.46 39.14 -17.99
N GLU A 54 61.70 38.12 -17.59
CA GLU A 54 62.07 37.24 -16.47
C GLU A 54 63.30 36.39 -16.80
N THR A 55 63.46 35.98 -18.06
CA THR A 55 64.62 35.20 -18.50
C THR A 55 65.88 36.06 -18.49
N ARG A 56 65.77 37.32 -18.96
CA ARG A 56 66.88 38.28 -18.91
C ARG A 56 67.35 38.56 -17.49
N GLN A 57 66.42 38.84 -16.60
CA GLN A 57 66.73 39.13 -15.19
C GLN A 57 67.41 37.96 -14.48
N ARG A 58 67.11 36.73 -14.87
CA ARG A 58 67.53 35.52 -14.14
C ARG A 58 68.77 34.84 -14.71
N TYR A 59 68.96 34.87 -16.03
CA TYR A 59 69.99 34.05 -16.70
C TYR A 59 70.98 34.87 -17.53
N MET A 60 70.80 36.19 -17.66
CA MET A 60 71.73 37.05 -18.43
C MET A 60 72.58 37.90 -17.50
N SER A 61 73.79 38.23 -17.96
CA SER A 61 74.70 39.11 -17.22
C SER A 61 74.65 40.52 -17.80
N ALA A 62 74.60 41.54 -16.94
CA ALA A 62 74.55 42.94 -17.39
C ALA A 62 75.83 43.41 -18.12
N ASP A 63 76.93 42.66 -18.01
CA ASP A 63 78.26 43.07 -18.45
C ASP A 63 78.66 42.58 -19.85
N TYR A 64 77.86 41.71 -20.50
CA TYR A 64 78.26 41.03 -21.75
C TYR A 64 77.21 41.14 -22.87
N ARG A 65 77.66 41.25 -24.12
CA ARG A 65 76.84 41.41 -25.34
C ARG A 65 76.68 40.13 -26.17
N VAL A 66 77.08 38.97 -25.66
CA VAL A 66 77.08 37.68 -26.40
C VAL A 66 76.43 36.58 -25.56
N ASP A 67 75.37 36.93 -24.82
CA ASP A 67 74.61 35.93 -24.08
C ASP A 67 73.63 35.24 -25.04
N GLY A 68 73.62 33.91 -25.03
CA GLY A 68 72.93 33.10 -26.02
C GLY A 68 73.69 31.85 -26.43
N GLY A 69 73.35 31.33 -27.62
CA GLY A 69 73.96 30.12 -28.14
C GLY A 69 73.25 29.60 -29.37
N SER A 70 73.46 28.32 -29.67
CA SER A 70 72.90 27.67 -30.84
C SER A 70 72.41 26.25 -30.60
N ILE A 71 71.37 25.86 -31.33
CA ILE A 71 70.92 24.47 -31.41
C ILE A 71 70.98 24.03 -32.87
N THR A 72 71.52 22.84 -33.11
CA THR A 72 71.50 22.21 -34.42
C THR A 72 70.36 21.22 -34.47
N ILE A 73 69.48 21.35 -35.46
CA ILE A 73 68.37 20.46 -35.69
C ILE A 73 68.58 19.67 -36.98
N ARG A 74 68.17 18.40 -36.97
CA ARG A 74 68.04 17.56 -38.15
C ARG A 74 66.61 17.69 -38.68
N GLY A 75 66.50 18.04 -39.96
CA GLY A 75 65.23 18.18 -40.67
C GLY A 75 65.23 17.39 -41.97
N GLN A 76 64.15 17.53 -42.74
CA GLN A 76 64.01 16.91 -44.07
C GLN A 76 64.99 17.48 -45.12
N PHE A 77 65.69 18.56 -44.81
CA PHE A 77 66.60 19.30 -45.71
C PHE A 77 68.03 19.41 -45.12
N GLY A 78 68.51 18.37 -44.44
CA GLY A 78 69.85 18.38 -43.84
C GLY A 78 69.90 19.01 -42.44
N HIS A 79 71.10 19.42 -42.03
CA HIS A 79 71.34 20.02 -40.72
C HIS A 79 71.08 21.53 -40.79
N GLN A 80 70.37 22.06 -39.79
CA GLN A 80 70.07 23.48 -39.64
C GLN A 80 70.53 23.94 -38.28
N THR A 81 71.31 25.02 -38.22
CA THR A 81 71.75 25.63 -36.97
C THR A 81 70.92 26.87 -36.68
N ILE A 82 70.18 26.87 -35.58
CA ILE A 82 69.44 28.01 -35.05
C ILE A 82 70.33 28.68 -34.00
N ARG A 83 70.84 29.87 -34.28
CA ARG A 83 71.57 30.69 -33.30
C ARG A 83 70.70 31.84 -32.83
N ARG A 84 70.70 32.10 -31.53
CA ARG A 84 70.02 33.25 -30.95
C ARG A 84 70.86 33.88 -29.85
N HIS A 85 71.11 35.18 -29.98
CA HIS A 85 71.80 35.99 -28.97
C HIS A 85 70.93 37.15 -28.52
N ASP A 86 71.11 37.60 -27.28
CA ASP A 86 70.42 38.78 -26.79
C ASP A 86 71.04 40.05 -27.40
N ASP A 87 70.19 40.92 -27.95
CA ASP A 87 70.55 42.19 -28.58
C ASP A 87 69.73 43.36 -28.00
N ASP A 88 69.20 43.17 -26.78
CA ASP A 88 68.24 44.04 -26.09
C ASP A 88 66.85 44.15 -26.78
N ASP A 89 66.62 43.53 -27.95
CA ASP A 89 65.28 43.43 -28.55
C ASP A 89 64.47 42.28 -27.97
N ARG A 90 63.15 42.41 -27.89
CA ARG A 90 62.24 41.43 -27.26
C ARG A 90 62.43 39.98 -27.73
N HIS A 91 62.93 39.76 -28.94
CA HIS A 91 63.06 38.42 -29.52
C HIS A 91 64.51 37.93 -29.60
N GLY A 92 65.50 38.80 -29.38
CA GLY A 92 66.91 38.50 -29.61
C GLY A 92 67.28 38.38 -31.10
N HIS A 93 68.55 38.56 -31.41
CA HIS A 93 69.10 38.41 -32.75
C HIS A 93 69.10 36.94 -33.19
N LEU A 94 68.19 36.58 -34.11
CA LEU A 94 68.02 35.22 -34.63
C LEU A 94 68.74 35.03 -35.96
N ILE A 95 69.62 34.03 -36.03
CA ILE A 95 70.30 33.59 -37.24
C ILE A 95 69.96 32.12 -37.47
N ILE A 96 69.59 31.75 -38.70
CA ILE A 96 69.41 30.35 -39.08
C ILE A 96 70.32 30.05 -40.26
N GLU A 97 71.18 29.07 -40.10
CA GLU A 97 72.12 28.60 -41.11
C GLU A 97 71.77 27.18 -41.54
N ASN A 98 71.69 26.97 -42.85
CA ASN A 98 71.71 25.65 -43.46
C ASN A 98 73.12 25.30 -43.94
N ASP A 99 73.30 24.03 -44.32
CA ASP A 99 74.48 23.56 -45.05
C ASP A 99 74.78 24.41 -46.32
N ASP A 100 73.77 25.06 -46.92
CA ASP A 100 73.88 25.90 -48.13
C ASP A 100 73.93 27.43 -47.88
N GLY A 101 73.92 27.89 -46.62
CA GLY A 101 73.96 29.31 -46.25
C GLY A 101 72.78 29.83 -45.39
N PRO A 102 72.70 31.15 -45.10
CA PRO A 102 71.72 31.72 -44.18
C PRO A 102 70.29 31.77 -44.75
N LEU A 103 69.31 31.48 -43.91
CA LEU A 103 67.87 31.49 -44.25
C LEU A 103 67.14 32.73 -43.73
N ALA A 104 65.94 32.99 -44.27
CA ALA A 104 64.99 33.95 -43.71
C ALA A 104 64.49 33.49 -42.33
N ALA A 105 65.24 33.86 -41.29
CA ALA A 105 65.23 33.21 -39.99
C ALA A 105 63.85 33.15 -39.29
N THR A 106 63.10 34.25 -39.25
CA THR A 106 61.85 34.32 -38.49
C THR A 106 60.71 33.51 -39.11
N GLN A 107 60.45 33.70 -40.41
CA GLN A 107 59.36 32.99 -41.09
C GLN A 107 59.62 31.49 -41.14
N TRP A 108 60.86 31.10 -41.40
CA TRP A 108 61.25 29.70 -41.45
C TRP A 108 61.04 28.99 -40.11
N LEU A 109 61.40 29.63 -39.00
CA LEU A 109 61.21 29.05 -37.67
C LEU A 109 59.72 28.93 -37.32
N GLN A 110 58.91 29.93 -37.67
CA GLN A 110 57.46 29.89 -37.46
C GLN A 110 56.79 28.76 -38.26
N ASP A 111 57.21 28.55 -39.51
CA ASP A 111 56.71 27.45 -40.35
C ASP A 111 57.10 26.08 -39.75
N ARG A 112 58.31 25.96 -39.20
CA ARG A 112 58.78 24.73 -38.53
C ARG A 112 58.10 24.45 -37.20
N LEU A 113 57.76 25.49 -36.44
CA LEU A 113 56.94 25.39 -35.24
C LEU A 113 55.46 25.16 -35.56
N ALA A 114 55.05 25.26 -36.83
CA ALA A 114 53.68 24.99 -37.32
C ALA A 114 52.60 25.72 -36.50
N SER A 115 52.86 27.00 -36.20
CA SER A 115 52.02 27.88 -35.40
C SER A 115 51.84 27.45 -33.93
N VAL A 116 52.67 26.55 -33.41
CA VAL A 116 52.75 26.30 -31.96
C VAL A 116 53.38 27.52 -31.30
N GLY A 117 52.57 28.28 -30.56
CA GLY A 117 53.04 29.43 -29.80
C GLY A 117 53.75 29.03 -28.49
N PRO A 118 54.44 29.98 -27.82
CA PRO A 118 55.21 29.72 -26.61
C PRO A 118 54.38 29.07 -25.50
N SER A 119 53.14 29.55 -25.29
CA SER A 119 52.23 29.00 -24.27
C SER A 119 51.82 27.54 -24.56
N ALA A 120 51.59 27.19 -25.83
CA ALA A 120 51.26 25.80 -26.19
C ALA A 120 52.49 24.89 -26.06
N PHE A 121 53.67 25.39 -26.40
CA PHE A 121 54.94 24.69 -26.20
C PHE A 121 55.20 24.38 -24.72
N ASP A 122 55.10 25.41 -23.86
CA ASP A 122 55.32 25.30 -22.41
C ASP A 122 54.35 24.30 -21.75
N ARG A 123 53.11 24.21 -22.25
CA ARG A 123 52.06 23.36 -21.67
C ARG A 123 52.10 21.91 -22.15
N VAL A 124 52.36 21.70 -23.45
CA VAL A 124 52.23 20.38 -24.10
C VAL A 124 53.58 19.69 -24.29
N PHE A 125 54.60 20.44 -24.70
CA PHE A 125 55.91 19.91 -25.05
C PHE A 125 56.95 20.07 -23.93
N MET A 126 56.70 20.92 -22.93
CA MET A 126 57.57 21.08 -21.75
C MET A 126 56.82 20.91 -20.41
N PRO A 127 56.08 19.81 -20.18
CA PRO A 127 55.33 19.64 -18.95
C PRO A 127 56.26 19.59 -17.74
N GLY A 128 55.94 20.38 -16.70
CA GLY A 128 56.72 20.43 -15.46
C GLY A 128 57.81 21.50 -15.38
N SER A 129 57.91 22.38 -16.38
CA SER A 129 58.77 23.58 -16.37
C SER A 129 58.28 24.71 -15.43
N GLY A 130 57.01 24.65 -14.99
CA GLY A 130 56.38 25.63 -14.09
C GLY A 130 56.11 25.12 -12.65
N LYS A 131 55.49 25.98 -11.82
CA LYS A 131 55.23 25.68 -10.39
C LYS A 131 54.29 24.48 -10.15
N SER A 132 53.32 24.22 -11.04
CA SER A 132 52.40 23.07 -10.99
C SER A 132 52.05 22.54 -12.37
N LEU A 133 51.90 21.21 -12.48
CA LEU A 133 51.27 20.54 -13.63
C LEU A 133 49.77 20.82 -13.64
N ASP A 134 49.21 21.08 -14.81
CA ASP A 134 47.81 21.48 -14.97
C ASP A 134 47.25 20.91 -16.29
N VAL A 135 46.48 19.83 -16.17
CA VAL A 135 45.84 19.15 -17.31
C VAL A 135 44.84 20.07 -18.04
N GLY A 136 44.22 21.02 -17.34
CA GLY A 136 43.28 21.97 -17.95
C GLY A 136 43.97 22.85 -18.99
N LYS A 137 45.19 23.30 -18.70
CA LYS A 137 46.01 24.07 -19.64
C LYS A 137 46.42 23.27 -20.87
N VAL A 138 46.66 21.97 -20.72
CA VAL A 138 46.98 21.05 -21.82
C VAL A 138 45.75 20.91 -22.73
N ILE A 139 44.56 20.73 -22.14
CA ILE A 139 43.30 20.65 -22.87
C ILE A 139 43.03 21.96 -23.63
N ASP A 140 43.19 23.11 -22.97
CA ASP A 140 42.99 24.41 -23.63
C ASP A 140 43.92 24.59 -24.83
N ALA A 141 45.19 24.19 -24.71
CA ALA A 141 46.15 24.26 -25.81
C ALA A 141 45.80 23.31 -26.96
N ALA A 142 45.29 22.12 -26.65
CA ALA A 142 44.87 21.14 -27.64
C ALA A 142 43.57 21.55 -28.37
N VAL A 143 42.57 22.05 -27.63
CA VAL A 143 41.32 22.58 -28.20
C VAL A 143 41.59 23.82 -29.05
N ALA A 144 42.48 24.72 -28.63
CA ALA A 144 42.87 25.88 -29.42
C ALA A 144 43.50 25.49 -30.77
N ARG A 145 44.13 24.30 -30.86
CA ARG A 145 44.68 23.75 -32.09
C ARG A 145 43.66 22.99 -32.95
N GLY A 146 42.44 22.79 -32.42
CA GLY A 146 41.34 22.12 -33.10
C GLY A 146 41.26 20.60 -32.86
N PHE A 147 41.91 20.07 -31.81
CA PHE A 147 41.72 18.67 -31.44
C PHE A 147 40.37 18.48 -30.74
N ASP A 148 39.64 17.44 -31.14
CA ASP A 148 38.44 17.00 -30.46
C ASP A 148 38.83 16.24 -29.18
N LEU A 149 38.30 16.71 -28.05
CA LEU A 149 38.59 16.24 -26.71
C LEU A 149 37.33 16.16 -25.85
N THR A 150 36.13 16.14 -26.42
CA THR A 150 34.90 16.08 -25.62
C THR A 150 34.21 14.74 -25.77
N ASP A 151 33.98 14.04 -24.65
CA ASP A 151 33.09 12.89 -24.60
C ASP A 151 31.65 13.35 -24.36
N ASP A 152 30.71 12.96 -25.23
CA ASP A 152 29.29 13.14 -24.97
C ASP A 152 28.82 12.01 -24.05
N SER A 153 29.07 12.16 -22.75
CA SER A 153 28.68 11.17 -21.71
C SER A 153 27.21 10.73 -21.84
N LYS A 154 26.30 11.66 -22.18
CA LYS A 154 24.88 11.36 -22.45
C LYS A 154 24.65 10.42 -23.64
N ALA A 155 25.51 10.48 -24.65
CA ALA A 155 25.44 9.58 -25.79
C ALA A 155 25.94 8.17 -25.43
N LEU A 156 26.94 8.05 -24.55
CA LEU A 156 27.41 6.77 -24.02
C LEU A 156 26.36 6.09 -23.13
N GLU A 157 25.71 6.83 -22.21
CA GLU A 157 24.58 6.31 -21.41
C GLU A 157 23.44 5.80 -22.29
N ARG A 158 23.10 6.55 -23.35
CA ARG A 158 22.07 6.16 -24.30
C ARG A 158 22.45 4.92 -25.12
N LEU A 159 23.73 4.72 -25.42
CA LEU A 159 24.22 3.50 -26.08
C LEU A 159 24.04 2.28 -25.19
N ASP A 160 24.34 2.41 -23.90
CA ASP A 160 24.18 1.31 -22.94
C ASP A 160 22.69 0.98 -22.67
N ASP A 161 21.80 1.99 -22.59
CA ASP A 161 20.35 1.76 -22.56
C ASP A 161 19.87 0.95 -23.77
N LEU A 162 20.29 1.35 -24.98
CA LEU A 162 19.89 0.66 -26.21
C LEU A 162 20.42 -0.77 -26.27
N ARG A 163 21.65 -1.02 -25.82
CA ARG A 163 22.22 -2.37 -25.73
C ARG A 163 21.46 -3.25 -24.74
N SER A 164 21.12 -2.71 -23.57
CA SER A 164 20.31 -3.41 -22.57
C SER A 164 18.93 -3.79 -23.12
N ARG A 165 18.23 -2.82 -23.73
CA ARG A 165 16.92 -3.05 -24.36
C ARG A 165 16.99 -4.06 -25.50
N LEU A 166 18.05 -4.04 -26.32
CA LEU A 166 18.25 -5.02 -27.38
C LEU A 166 18.46 -6.43 -26.81
N ALA A 167 19.24 -6.57 -25.73
CA ALA A 167 19.45 -7.85 -25.04
C ALA A 167 18.13 -8.41 -24.46
N ASP A 168 17.31 -7.55 -23.85
CA ASP A 168 15.98 -7.93 -23.34
C ASP A 168 15.04 -8.43 -24.44
N LYS A 169 15.03 -7.75 -25.60
CA LYS A 169 14.23 -8.16 -26.75
C LYS A 169 14.70 -9.50 -27.33
N ARG A 170 16.02 -9.72 -27.44
CA ARG A 170 16.58 -11.00 -27.88
C ARG A 170 16.26 -12.14 -26.93
N ARG A 171 16.31 -11.91 -25.61
CA ARG A 171 15.86 -12.89 -24.60
C ARG A 171 14.38 -13.21 -24.74
N SER A 172 13.55 -12.19 -24.94
CA SER A 172 12.11 -12.36 -25.16
C SER A 172 11.81 -13.15 -26.44
N LEU A 173 12.59 -12.93 -27.51
CA LEU A 173 12.47 -13.67 -28.76
C LEU A 173 12.87 -15.14 -28.58
N ALA A 174 13.99 -15.41 -27.89
CA ALA A 174 14.45 -16.77 -27.60
C ALA A 174 13.46 -17.58 -26.73
N GLY A 175 12.66 -16.90 -25.89
CA GLY A 175 11.59 -17.53 -25.12
C GLY A 175 10.27 -17.74 -25.89
N THR A 176 10.17 -17.24 -27.14
CA THR A 176 8.99 -17.44 -27.98
C THR A 176 9.23 -18.62 -28.90
N GLU A 177 8.39 -19.65 -28.84
CA GLU A 177 8.55 -20.81 -29.74
C GLU A 177 8.36 -20.40 -31.21
N PRO A 178 9.30 -20.76 -32.10
CA PRO A 178 9.14 -20.53 -33.53
C PRO A 178 8.01 -21.40 -34.07
N VAL A 179 7.12 -20.77 -34.83
CA VAL A 179 6.01 -21.46 -35.48
C VAL A 179 6.42 -21.81 -36.91
N ASP A 180 6.50 -23.11 -37.20
CA ASP A 180 6.96 -23.61 -38.51
C ASP A 180 6.01 -23.29 -39.67
N ARG A 181 4.74 -22.93 -39.37
CA ARG A 181 3.73 -22.63 -40.39
C ARG A 181 3.66 -21.14 -40.73
N PRO A 182 3.53 -20.78 -42.01
CA PRO A 182 3.24 -19.41 -42.42
C PRO A 182 1.97 -18.87 -41.75
N LEU A 183 1.98 -17.58 -41.40
CA LEU A 183 0.84 -16.92 -40.77
C LEU A 183 -0.43 -16.97 -41.65
N GLU A 184 -0.27 -16.94 -42.97
CA GLU A 184 -1.38 -17.06 -43.94
C GLU A 184 -2.08 -18.42 -43.83
N GLU A 185 -1.32 -19.52 -43.76
CA GLU A 185 -1.88 -20.87 -43.58
C GLU A 185 -2.62 -21.02 -42.24
N LEU A 186 -2.11 -20.39 -41.17
CA LEU A 186 -2.79 -20.40 -39.88
C LEU A 186 -4.12 -19.63 -39.91
N PHE A 187 -4.18 -18.50 -40.63
CA PHE A 187 -5.43 -17.76 -40.80
C PHE A 187 -6.47 -18.54 -41.61
N ASP A 188 -6.05 -19.25 -42.65
CA ASP A 188 -6.92 -20.13 -43.44
C ASP A 188 -7.45 -21.30 -42.60
N LEU A 189 -6.59 -21.95 -41.82
CA LEU A 189 -6.96 -23.01 -40.88
C LEU A 189 -7.95 -22.50 -39.83
N ARG A 190 -7.72 -21.33 -39.23
CA ARG A 190 -8.64 -20.69 -38.28
C ARG A 190 -10.01 -20.47 -38.92
N HIS A 191 -10.06 -19.95 -40.15
CA HIS A 191 -11.31 -19.71 -40.85
C HIS A 191 -12.08 -21.02 -41.09
N LYS A 192 -11.39 -22.07 -41.54
CA LYS A 192 -11.97 -23.39 -41.78
C LYS A 192 -12.52 -24.02 -40.50
N LEU A 193 -11.74 -24.01 -39.42
CA LEU A 193 -12.17 -24.55 -38.12
C LEU A 193 -13.35 -23.75 -37.55
N THR A 194 -13.35 -22.43 -37.68
CA THR A 194 -14.46 -21.58 -37.25
C THR A 194 -15.76 -21.95 -37.97
N GLN A 195 -15.71 -22.19 -39.28
CA GLN A 195 -16.88 -22.64 -40.04
C GLN A 195 -17.37 -24.02 -39.59
N GLN A 196 -16.46 -24.95 -39.31
CA GLN A 196 -16.78 -26.29 -38.81
C GLN A 196 -17.42 -26.25 -37.42
N VAL A 197 -16.89 -25.43 -36.51
CA VAL A 197 -17.47 -25.21 -35.18
C VAL A 197 -18.88 -24.65 -35.30
N LYS A 198 -19.11 -23.63 -36.14
CA LYS A 198 -20.45 -23.07 -36.37
C LYS A 198 -21.45 -24.08 -36.91
N THR A 199 -21.03 -24.95 -37.83
CA THR A 199 -21.91 -26.00 -38.38
C THR A 199 -22.27 -27.03 -37.32
N LEU A 200 -21.30 -27.49 -36.54
CA LEU A 200 -21.55 -28.42 -35.42
C LEU A 200 -22.44 -27.79 -34.34
N GLU A 201 -22.22 -26.53 -33.97
CA GLU A 201 -23.06 -25.79 -33.02
C GLU A 201 -24.52 -25.71 -33.50
N SER A 202 -24.74 -25.41 -34.78
CA SER A 202 -26.09 -25.34 -35.35
C SER A 202 -26.79 -26.71 -35.34
N SER A 203 -26.07 -27.80 -35.65
CA SER A 203 -26.59 -29.16 -35.58
C SER A 203 -26.92 -29.56 -34.14
N ALA A 204 -26.04 -29.24 -33.18
CA ALA A 204 -26.28 -29.52 -31.76
C ALA A 204 -27.47 -28.72 -31.21
N ALA A 205 -27.65 -27.47 -31.65
CA ALA A 205 -28.80 -26.65 -31.26
C ALA A 205 -30.12 -27.24 -31.77
N GLN A 206 -30.18 -27.66 -33.05
CA GLN A 206 -31.36 -28.32 -33.63
C GLN A 206 -31.73 -29.62 -32.91
N GLN A 207 -30.74 -30.41 -32.50
CA GLN A 207 -30.97 -31.65 -31.74
C GLN A 207 -31.45 -31.40 -30.31
N ARG A 208 -31.16 -30.24 -29.70
CA ARG A 208 -31.57 -29.88 -28.33
C ARG A 208 -32.98 -29.32 -28.23
N GLU A 209 -33.45 -28.66 -29.28
CA GLU A 209 -34.74 -27.96 -29.30
C GLU A 209 -35.94 -28.83 -28.84
N PRO A 210 -36.10 -30.10 -29.26
CA PRO A 210 -37.22 -30.94 -28.82
C PRO A 210 -37.19 -31.22 -27.31
N PHE A 211 -36.00 -31.43 -26.74
CA PHE A 211 -35.82 -31.70 -25.32
C PHE A 211 -36.09 -30.45 -24.48
N ASP A 212 -35.66 -29.28 -24.96
CA ASP A 212 -35.92 -28.00 -24.28
C ASP A 212 -37.42 -27.65 -24.29
N LEU A 213 -38.13 -27.94 -25.39
CA LEU A 213 -39.58 -27.79 -25.47
C LEU A 213 -40.30 -28.72 -24.49
N LEU A 214 -39.88 -29.99 -24.43
CA LEU A 214 -40.47 -30.99 -23.53
C LEU A 214 -40.21 -30.66 -22.05
N ALA A 215 -38.99 -30.24 -21.71
CA ALA A 215 -38.63 -29.82 -20.36
C ALA A 215 -39.46 -28.61 -19.89
N ARG A 216 -39.75 -27.66 -20.79
CA ARG A 216 -40.64 -26.51 -20.48
C ARG A 216 -42.07 -26.97 -20.16
N LYS A 217 -42.62 -27.90 -20.96
CA LYS A 217 -43.98 -28.46 -20.73
C LYS A 217 -44.08 -29.18 -19.39
N LEU A 218 -43.16 -30.11 -19.12
CA LEU A 218 -43.11 -30.82 -17.83
C LEU A 218 -42.91 -29.85 -16.66
N GLY A 219 -42.11 -28.79 -16.86
CA GLY A 219 -41.92 -27.73 -15.87
C GLY A 219 -43.20 -26.96 -15.53
N SER A 220 -44.03 -26.65 -16.53
CA SER A 220 -45.35 -26.04 -16.26
C SER A 220 -46.33 -27.01 -15.61
N GLU A 221 -46.32 -28.29 -15.99
CA GLU A 221 -47.17 -29.31 -15.38
C GLU A 221 -46.85 -29.51 -13.89
N VAL A 222 -45.56 -29.62 -13.53
CA VAL A 222 -45.11 -29.73 -12.14
C VAL A 222 -45.56 -28.53 -11.31
N ARG A 223 -45.40 -27.30 -11.82
CA ARG A 223 -45.84 -26.09 -11.09
C ARG A 223 -47.35 -26.08 -10.84
N ASN A 224 -48.14 -26.43 -11.84
CA ASN A 224 -49.60 -26.46 -11.70
C ASN A 224 -50.05 -27.50 -10.66
N LEU A 225 -49.42 -28.68 -10.65
CA LEU A 225 -49.70 -29.72 -9.66
C LEU A 225 -49.27 -29.31 -8.24
N GLU A 226 -48.16 -28.58 -8.09
CA GLU A 226 -47.74 -28.00 -6.81
C GLU A 226 -48.74 -26.96 -6.29
N GLU A 227 -49.23 -26.07 -7.16
CA GLU A 227 -50.27 -25.10 -6.82
C GLU A 227 -51.58 -25.78 -6.39
N GLN A 228 -52.02 -26.81 -7.10
CA GLN A 228 -53.20 -27.62 -6.74
C GLN A 228 -53.04 -28.31 -5.38
N LEU A 229 -51.85 -28.86 -5.09
CA LEU A 229 -51.55 -29.49 -3.82
C LEU A 229 -51.64 -28.49 -2.65
N ASP A 230 -51.07 -27.30 -2.83
CA ASP A 230 -51.11 -26.23 -1.84
C ASP A 230 -52.56 -25.77 -1.55
N GLU A 231 -53.41 -25.72 -2.57
CA GLU A 231 -54.83 -25.36 -2.43
C GLU A 231 -55.62 -26.42 -1.66
N LEU A 232 -55.51 -27.69 -2.05
CA LEU A 232 -56.16 -28.81 -1.34
C LEU A 232 -55.69 -28.93 0.12
N THR A 233 -54.40 -28.68 0.38
CA THR A 233 -53.85 -28.71 1.75
C THR A 233 -54.46 -27.58 2.61
N LYS A 234 -54.71 -26.40 2.04
CA LYS A 234 -55.40 -25.30 2.73
C LYS A 234 -56.86 -25.66 3.01
N GLU A 235 -57.56 -26.25 2.06
CA GLU A 235 -58.94 -26.71 2.25
C GLU A 235 -59.04 -27.75 3.38
N LEU A 236 -58.11 -28.72 3.40
CA LEU A 236 -58.05 -29.74 4.45
C LEU A 236 -57.86 -29.12 5.84
N ASN A 237 -56.88 -28.22 5.98
CA ASN A 237 -56.61 -27.54 7.25
C ASN A 237 -57.81 -26.70 7.73
N SER A 238 -58.54 -26.06 6.81
CA SER A 238 -59.76 -25.30 7.14
C SER A 238 -60.86 -26.21 7.67
N ALA A 239 -61.11 -27.33 6.99
CA ALA A 239 -62.15 -28.29 7.39
C ALA A 239 -61.81 -28.98 8.72
N GLU A 240 -60.53 -29.32 8.97
CA GLU A 240 -60.08 -29.85 10.25
C GLU A 240 -60.26 -28.85 11.40
N ALA A 241 -59.98 -27.56 11.17
CA ALA A 241 -60.22 -26.51 12.15
C ALA A 241 -61.71 -26.31 12.46
N GLU A 242 -62.58 -26.43 11.46
CA GLU A 242 -64.05 -26.38 11.65
C GLU A 242 -64.55 -27.57 12.48
N ILE A 243 -64.02 -28.78 12.24
CA ILE A 243 -64.31 -29.96 13.07
C ILE A 243 -63.92 -29.70 14.52
N GLU A 244 -62.70 -29.21 14.76
CA GLU A 244 -62.21 -28.91 16.12
C GLU A 244 -63.11 -27.88 16.83
N ALA A 245 -63.60 -26.87 16.09
CA ALA A 245 -64.54 -25.89 16.63
C ALA A 245 -65.89 -26.52 17.01
N CYS A 246 -66.46 -27.36 16.13
CA CYS A 246 -67.70 -28.08 16.41
C CYS A 246 -67.57 -29.05 17.59
N GLU A 247 -66.44 -29.75 17.73
CA GLU A 247 -66.17 -30.64 18.86
C GLU A 247 -66.06 -29.88 20.19
N LYS A 248 -65.40 -28.71 20.19
CA LYS A 248 -65.37 -27.82 21.37
C LYS A 248 -66.77 -27.38 21.77
N GLU A 249 -67.57 -26.90 20.82
CA GLU A 249 -68.95 -26.47 21.08
C GLU A 249 -69.80 -27.63 21.61
N LYS A 250 -69.67 -28.82 21.01
CA LYS A 250 -70.34 -30.03 21.48
C LYS A 250 -69.99 -30.33 22.94
N HIS A 251 -68.71 -30.35 23.29
CA HIS A 251 -68.26 -30.61 24.66
C HIS A 251 -68.77 -29.57 25.67
N GLU A 252 -68.86 -28.30 25.30
CA GLU A 252 -69.45 -27.27 26.15
C GLU A 252 -70.94 -27.53 26.42
N LYS A 253 -71.70 -27.89 25.37
CA LYS A 253 -73.14 -28.21 25.50
C LYS A 253 -73.37 -29.50 26.31
N GLU A 254 -72.53 -30.52 26.15
CA GLU A 254 -72.58 -31.75 26.96
C GLU A 254 -72.37 -31.47 28.45
N ARG A 255 -71.37 -30.65 28.79
CA ARG A 255 -71.12 -30.23 30.18
C ARG A 255 -72.31 -29.48 30.76
N ALA A 256 -72.85 -28.51 30.02
CA ALA A 256 -74.03 -27.75 30.44
C ALA A 256 -75.26 -28.66 30.67
N LEU A 257 -75.45 -29.68 29.84
CA LEU A 257 -76.52 -30.65 29.98
C LEU A 257 -76.37 -31.52 31.24
N GLU A 258 -75.17 -32.01 31.51
CA GLU A 258 -74.89 -32.82 32.72
C GLU A 258 -75.00 -31.99 34.01
N GLU A 259 -74.54 -30.75 34.01
CA GLU A 259 -74.76 -29.83 35.14
C GLU A 259 -76.25 -29.59 35.40
N ALA A 260 -77.04 -29.38 34.35
CA ALA A 260 -78.49 -29.21 34.46
C ALA A 260 -79.22 -30.47 34.95
N LYS A 261 -78.73 -31.69 34.60
CA LYS A 261 -79.23 -32.96 35.14
C LYS A 261 -78.96 -33.08 36.63
N LEU A 262 -77.73 -32.76 37.06
CA LEU A 262 -77.32 -32.84 38.46
C LEU A 262 -78.10 -31.87 39.35
N GLN A 263 -78.31 -30.63 38.88
CA GLN A 263 -79.09 -29.62 39.61
C GLN A 263 -80.54 -30.08 39.87
N GLN A 264 -81.21 -30.64 38.86
CA GLN A 264 -82.58 -31.13 39.02
C GLN A 264 -82.65 -32.32 40.01
N LYS A 265 -81.68 -33.24 39.97
CA LYS A 265 -81.62 -34.36 40.91
C LYS A 265 -81.49 -33.88 42.37
N ARG A 266 -80.71 -32.81 42.61
CA ARG A 266 -80.58 -32.18 43.93
C ARG A 266 -81.90 -31.54 44.40
N GLN A 267 -82.62 -30.85 43.51
CA GLN A 267 -83.92 -30.24 43.83
C GLN A 267 -84.99 -31.28 44.21
N LEU A 268 -85.06 -32.40 43.49
CA LEU A 268 -85.99 -33.50 43.79
C LEU A 268 -85.68 -34.19 45.13
N ALA A 269 -84.40 -34.31 45.49
CA ALA A 269 -84.01 -34.91 46.77
C ALA A 269 -84.46 -34.07 47.98
N GLU A 270 -84.36 -32.74 47.90
CA GLU A 270 -84.79 -31.84 49.00
C GLU A 270 -86.31 -31.84 49.19
N LEU A 271 -87.09 -31.96 48.11
CA LEU A 271 -88.55 -32.07 48.19
C LEU A 271 -89.00 -33.36 48.89
N HIS A 272 -88.38 -34.51 48.57
CA HIS A 272 -88.68 -35.77 49.25
C HIS A 272 -88.36 -35.73 50.74
N ARG A 273 -87.25 -35.07 51.13
CA ARG A 273 -86.86 -34.93 52.54
C ARG A 273 -87.94 -34.21 53.36
N ARG A 274 -88.53 -33.14 52.82
CA ARG A 274 -89.59 -32.36 53.50
C ARG A 274 -90.89 -33.15 53.66
N LEU A 275 -91.26 -33.97 52.66
CA LEU A 275 -92.46 -34.81 52.73
C LEU A 275 -92.39 -35.86 53.83
N SER A 276 -91.22 -36.49 54.01
CA SER A 276 -91.01 -37.46 55.08
C SER A 276 -91.20 -36.85 56.47
N GLN A 277 -90.69 -35.63 56.69
CA GLN A 277 -90.80 -34.95 57.99
C GLN A 277 -92.25 -34.67 58.41
N MET A 278 -93.13 -34.34 57.45
CA MET A 278 -94.55 -34.10 57.72
C MET A 278 -95.30 -35.40 58.07
N SER A 279 -94.96 -36.51 57.41
CA SER A 279 -95.58 -37.83 57.70
C SER A 279 -95.28 -38.31 59.11
N ASP A 280 -94.03 -38.13 59.57
CA ASP A 280 -93.61 -38.54 60.92
C ASP A 280 -94.23 -37.69 62.04
N GLN A 281 -94.70 -36.47 61.75
CA GLN A 281 -95.46 -35.66 62.70
C GLN A 281 -96.91 -36.16 62.82
N LEU A 282 -97.56 -36.50 61.70
CA LEU A 282 -98.93 -37.02 61.71
C LEU A 282 -99.06 -38.33 62.48
N LYS A 283 -98.08 -39.25 62.31
CA LYS A 283 -98.07 -40.52 63.05
C LYS A 283 -97.96 -40.35 64.57
N ARG A 284 -97.19 -39.36 65.03
CA ARG A 284 -97.04 -39.09 66.47
C ARG A 284 -98.33 -38.63 67.13
N TRP A 285 -99.22 -37.96 66.40
CA TRP A 285 -100.48 -37.48 66.95
C TRP A 285 -101.57 -38.54 66.98
N ALA A 286 -101.56 -39.49 66.05
CA ALA A 286 -102.48 -40.62 66.08
C ALA A 286 -102.37 -41.40 67.41
N HIS A 287 -101.15 -41.62 67.90
CA HIS A 287 -100.93 -42.29 69.19
C HIS A 287 -101.44 -41.50 70.41
N VAL A 288 -101.39 -40.17 70.42
CA VAL A 288 -101.85 -39.37 71.57
C VAL A 288 -103.38 -39.38 71.71
N LEU A 289 -104.11 -39.62 70.61
CA LEU A 289 -105.58 -39.73 70.63
C LEU A 289 -106.06 -41.11 71.11
N GLU A 290 -105.35 -42.19 70.76
CA GLU A 290 -105.64 -43.53 71.29
C GLU A 290 -105.52 -43.59 72.82
N ASP A 291 -104.55 -42.87 73.41
CA ASP A 291 -104.34 -42.84 74.86
C ASP A 291 -105.46 -42.11 75.65
N VAL A 292 -106.27 -41.25 75.01
CA VAL A 292 -107.34 -40.47 75.66
C VAL A 292 -108.69 -41.21 75.66
N GLU A 293 -108.93 -42.11 74.70
CA GLU A 293 -110.15 -42.94 74.65
C GLU A 293 -110.17 -44.05 75.72
N ALA A 294 -109.03 -44.38 76.33
CA ALA A 294 -108.89 -45.47 77.30
C ALA A 294 -109.35 -45.14 78.75
N LEU A 295 -109.88 -43.94 79.03
CA LEU A 295 -110.12 -43.46 80.41
C LEU A 295 -111.59 -43.41 80.90
N ASP A 296 -112.59 -43.95 80.19
CA ASP A 296 -114.02 -43.79 80.59
C ASP A 296 -114.93 -45.04 80.41
N ILE A 297 -114.67 -46.17 81.11
CA ILE A 297 -115.63 -47.31 81.19
C ILE A 297 -115.61 -48.05 82.56
N GLU A 298 -116.63 -47.83 83.39
CA GLU A 298 -117.31 -48.77 84.32
C GLU A 298 -118.74 -48.16 84.54
N ARG A 299 -119.91 -48.79 84.30
CA ARG A 299 -120.34 -50.19 84.41
C ARG A 299 -121.67 -50.50 83.68
N ASP A 300 -121.75 -51.78 83.29
CA ASP A 300 -122.86 -52.74 83.17
C ASP A 300 -123.88 -52.67 82.00
N GLU A 301 -123.56 -53.49 80.98
CA GLU A 301 -124.36 -54.51 80.22
C GLU A 301 -125.83 -54.18 79.86
N ASP A 302 -126.26 -54.10 78.59
CA ASP A 302 -126.34 -55.13 77.51
C ASP A 302 -126.95 -54.45 76.23
N PRO A 303 -127.12 -55.07 75.04
CA PRO A 303 -126.22 -55.75 74.10
C PRO A 303 -126.06 -55.00 72.74
N ASN A 304 -125.11 -55.45 71.91
CA ASN A 304 -125.05 -55.27 70.43
C ASN A 304 -124.64 -53.88 69.88
N VAL A 305 -123.33 -53.67 69.68
CA VAL A 305 -122.76 -52.59 68.85
C VAL A 305 -121.69 -53.18 67.94
N GLY A 306 -121.81 -52.91 66.63
CA GLY A 306 -120.88 -53.34 65.59
C GLY A 306 -119.63 -52.45 65.48
N GLU A 307 -118.56 -53.04 64.96
CA GLU A 307 -117.19 -52.52 64.84
C GLU A 307 -117.05 -51.18 64.08
N PRO A 308 -116.04 -50.34 64.42
CA PRO A 308 -115.73 -49.11 63.69
C PRO A 308 -114.88 -49.37 62.42
N SER A 309 -115.31 -48.77 61.31
CA SER A 309 -114.61 -48.78 60.01
C SER A 309 -113.44 -47.78 59.99
N GLU A 310 -112.26 -48.25 59.59
CA GLU A 310 -111.08 -47.43 59.27
C GLU A 310 -111.44 -46.28 58.31
N CYS A 311 -111.11 -45.04 58.68
CA CYS A 311 -111.23 -43.88 57.80
C CYS A 311 -109.88 -43.59 57.13
N ASP A 312 -109.88 -43.57 55.80
CA ASP A 312 -108.74 -43.34 54.91
C ASP A 312 -108.23 -41.88 55.06
N VAL A 313 -107.26 -41.66 55.95
CA VAL A 313 -106.78 -40.34 56.40
C VAL A 313 -106.19 -39.48 55.25
N GLU A 314 -105.80 -40.08 54.13
CA GLU A 314 -105.17 -39.37 53.00
C GLU A 314 -106.16 -38.64 52.08
N ARG A 315 -107.41 -39.11 51.95
CA ARG A 315 -108.38 -38.49 51.00
C ARG A 315 -109.23 -37.39 51.60
N ASP A 316 -109.38 -37.37 52.92
CA ASP A 316 -110.20 -36.38 53.61
C ASP A 316 -109.44 -35.75 54.79
N ALA A 317 -108.23 -35.25 54.53
CA ALA A 317 -107.42 -34.55 55.54
C ALA A 317 -108.19 -33.37 56.17
N ARG A 318 -109.07 -32.70 55.41
CA ARG A 318 -109.97 -31.65 55.91
C ARG A 318 -111.08 -32.21 56.80
N GLY A 319 -111.63 -33.38 56.49
CA GLY A 319 -112.59 -34.09 57.35
C GLY A 319 -111.94 -34.61 58.61
N CYS A 320 -110.71 -35.12 58.55
CA CYS A 320 -109.92 -35.51 59.71
C CYS A 320 -109.59 -34.32 60.61
N LEU A 321 -109.12 -33.19 60.04
CA LEU A 321 -108.89 -31.96 60.81
C LEU A 321 -110.18 -31.40 61.40
N ARG A 322 -111.32 -31.44 60.66
CA ARG A 322 -112.61 -31.04 61.20
C ARG A 322 -113.11 -31.95 62.32
N ARG A 323 -112.91 -33.26 62.20
CA ARG A 323 -113.22 -34.20 63.28
C ARG A 323 -112.34 -33.94 64.49
N LEU A 324 -111.04 -33.73 64.30
CA LEU A 324 -110.11 -33.37 65.38
C LEU A 324 -110.50 -32.05 66.07
N GLU A 325 -110.86 -31.03 65.30
CA GLU A 325 -111.36 -29.76 65.83
C GLU A 325 -112.68 -29.95 66.58
N GLN A 326 -113.60 -30.78 66.07
CA GLN A 326 -114.85 -31.14 66.75
C GLN A 326 -114.60 -31.91 68.05
N THR A 327 -113.66 -32.85 68.09
CA THR A 327 -113.29 -33.61 69.30
C THR A 327 -112.63 -32.71 70.33
N ILE A 328 -111.72 -31.81 69.91
CA ILE A 328 -111.14 -30.78 70.78
C ILE A 328 -112.25 -29.90 71.38
N ASN A 329 -113.23 -29.49 70.57
CA ASN A 329 -114.35 -28.66 71.02
C ASN A 329 -115.31 -29.41 71.97
N LEU A 330 -115.55 -30.70 71.75
CA LEU A 330 -116.34 -31.55 72.65
C LEU A 330 -115.65 -31.72 74.02
N LEU A 331 -114.33 -31.94 74.02
CA LEU A 331 -113.53 -32.06 75.24
C LEU A 331 -113.42 -30.72 76.01
N ASP A 332 -113.35 -29.58 75.30
CA ASP A 332 -113.44 -28.25 75.92
C ASP A 332 -114.83 -28.02 76.54
N GLY A 333 -115.91 -28.40 75.84
CA GLY A 333 -117.29 -28.25 76.31
C GLY A 333 -117.64 -29.14 77.52
N ALA A 334 -117.11 -30.36 77.57
CA ALA A 334 -117.25 -31.26 78.74
C ALA A 334 -116.53 -30.70 79.99
N ALA A 335 -115.51 -29.88 79.82
CA ALA A 335 -114.83 -29.19 80.91
C ALA A 335 -115.58 -27.94 81.43
N GLU A 336 -116.65 -27.48 80.77
CA GLU A 336 -117.43 -26.28 81.16
C GLU A 336 -118.72 -26.59 81.92
N THR A 337 -119.31 -27.79 81.80
CA THR A 337 -120.64 -28.12 82.36
C THR A 337 -120.64 -28.72 83.78
N GLY A 338 -119.55 -28.59 84.54
CA GLY A 338 -119.33 -29.32 85.81
C GLY A 338 -119.55 -28.55 87.13
N ASP A 339 -120.20 -27.38 87.17
CA ASP A 339 -120.36 -26.62 88.43
C ASP A 339 -121.78 -26.04 88.64
N GLN A 340 -122.75 -26.93 88.88
CA GLN A 340 -123.97 -26.59 89.63
C GLN A 340 -124.42 -27.76 90.52
N GLY A 341 -124.28 -27.59 91.85
CA GLY A 341 -125.14 -28.24 92.84
C GLY A 341 -124.44 -29.19 93.82
N GLY A 342 -124.04 -28.65 94.98
CA GLY A 342 -123.33 -29.32 96.05
C GLY A 342 -123.98 -30.57 96.67
N HIS A 343 -123.16 -31.56 97.04
CA HIS A 343 -122.65 -31.66 98.42
C HIS A 343 -121.60 -32.78 98.59
N THR A 344 -120.45 -32.39 99.12
CA THR A 344 -119.55 -33.10 100.07
C THR A 344 -119.09 -34.54 99.78
N GLY A 345 -117.82 -34.66 99.39
CA GLY A 345 -116.97 -35.85 99.61
C GLY A 345 -116.12 -36.24 98.40
N ASP A 346 -114.87 -35.75 98.34
CA ASP A 346 -113.75 -36.16 97.46
C ASP A 346 -114.07 -36.80 96.10
N CYS A 347 -114.06 -35.99 95.04
CA CYS A 347 -114.01 -36.48 93.67
C CYS A 347 -112.83 -35.86 92.90
N HIS A 348 -112.08 -36.73 92.21
CA HIS A 348 -110.85 -36.49 91.42
C HIS A 348 -111.02 -35.54 90.20
N CYS A 349 -112.17 -34.91 90.03
CA CYS A 349 -112.53 -34.13 88.84
C CYS A 349 -111.82 -32.76 88.72
N HIS A 350 -111.40 -32.13 89.82
CA HIS A 350 -110.78 -30.78 89.76
C HIS A 350 -109.28 -30.80 89.37
N ALA A 351 -108.59 -31.94 89.50
CA ALA A 351 -107.16 -32.08 89.13
C ALA A 351 -106.94 -32.37 87.64
N LEU A 352 -107.88 -33.04 86.97
CA LEU A 352 -107.84 -33.32 85.53
C LEU A 352 -108.06 -32.05 84.69
N GLN A 353 -108.92 -31.14 85.15
CA GLN A 353 -109.23 -29.90 84.42
C GLN A 353 -108.05 -28.92 84.31
N SER A 354 -107.10 -28.93 85.25
CA SER A 354 -105.93 -28.02 85.23
C SER A 354 -104.80 -28.50 84.29
N SER A 355 -104.78 -29.79 83.92
CA SER A 355 -103.80 -30.37 82.98
C SER A 355 -104.31 -30.45 81.53
N LEU A 356 -105.62 -30.62 81.32
CA LEU A 356 -106.17 -30.81 79.96
C LEU A 356 -106.19 -29.53 79.12
N ARG A 357 -106.51 -28.37 79.71
CA ARG A 357 -106.68 -27.10 78.98
C ARG A 357 -105.41 -26.61 78.25
N PRO A 358 -104.20 -26.65 78.84
CA PRO A 358 -102.97 -26.27 78.13
C PRO A 358 -102.67 -27.16 76.93
N ALA A 359 -102.90 -28.48 77.03
CA ALA A 359 -102.66 -29.44 75.97
C ALA A 359 -103.63 -29.25 74.79
N LEU A 360 -104.93 -29.08 75.06
CA LEU A 360 -105.94 -28.80 74.04
C LEU A 360 -105.66 -27.48 73.31
N ARG A 361 -105.10 -26.47 74.00
CA ARG A 361 -104.72 -25.19 73.38
C ARG A 361 -103.57 -25.34 72.38
N VAL A 362 -102.52 -26.10 72.72
CA VAL A 362 -101.39 -26.37 71.81
C VAL A 362 -101.85 -27.17 70.60
N MET A 363 -102.66 -28.22 70.82
CA MET A 363 -103.24 -29.00 69.72
C MET A 363 -104.11 -28.13 68.81
N ARG A 364 -104.88 -27.19 69.36
CA ARG A 364 -105.66 -26.24 68.55
C ARG A 364 -104.76 -25.32 67.73
N GLU A 365 -103.70 -24.75 68.31
CA GLU A 365 -102.75 -23.88 67.60
C GLU A 365 -102.02 -24.62 66.46
N ASP A 366 -101.68 -25.89 66.67
CA ASP A 366 -101.07 -26.75 65.67
C ASP A 366 -102.06 -27.20 64.58
N VAL A 367 -103.33 -27.46 64.93
CA VAL A 367 -104.42 -27.67 63.95
C VAL A 367 -104.63 -26.42 63.09
N TYR A 368 -104.60 -25.23 63.68
CA TYR A 368 -104.66 -23.97 62.92
C TYR A 368 -103.43 -23.78 62.02
N ARG A 369 -102.21 -24.08 62.48
CA ARG A 369 -101.00 -24.04 61.64
C ARG A 369 -101.08 -25.01 60.46
N LEU A 370 -101.55 -26.23 60.68
CA LEU A 370 -101.72 -27.20 59.58
C LEU A 370 -102.84 -26.82 58.62
N CYS A 371 -103.91 -26.20 59.10
CA CYS A 371 -104.92 -25.61 58.22
C CYS A 371 -104.33 -24.49 57.35
N VAL A 372 -103.43 -23.67 57.90
CA VAL A 372 -102.69 -22.64 57.14
C VAL A 372 -101.73 -23.29 56.13
N ASP A 373 -100.96 -24.29 56.53
CA ASP A 373 -100.01 -24.98 55.64
C ASP A 373 -100.72 -25.78 54.52
N LEU A 374 -101.87 -26.40 54.83
CA LEU A 374 -102.74 -27.04 53.83
C LEU A 374 -103.39 -26.02 52.90
N SER A 375 -103.78 -24.85 53.41
CA SER A 375 -104.29 -23.75 52.57
C SER A 375 -103.18 -23.13 51.70
N GLN A 376 -101.94 -23.05 52.20
CA GLN A 376 -100.77 -22.66 51.40
C GLN A 376 -100.39 -23.72 50.36
N ARG A 377 -100.65 -25.02 50.63
CA ARG A 377 -100.52 -26.12 49.67
C ARG A 377 -101.55 -26.04 48.55
N ASP A 378 -102.80 -25.73 48.87
CA ASP A 378 -103.90 -25.62 47.90
C ASP A 378 -103.85 -24.32 47.07
N THR A 379 -103.12 -23.30 47.52
CA THR A 379 -102.83 -22.09 46.73
C THR A 379 -101.55 -22.20 45.88
N LYS A 380 -100.67 -23.17 46.16
CA LYS A 380 -99.43 -23.45 45.39
C LYS A 380 -99.40 -24.70 44.48
N PRO A 381 -100.50 -25.38 44.08
CA PRO A 381 -100.39 -26.50 43.14
C PRO A 381 -99.86 -26.06 41.76
N GLN A 382 -100.05 -24.79 41.37
CA GLN A 382 -99.66 -24.27 40.06
C GLN A 382 -98.16 -24.00 39.91
N ASP A 383 -97.37 -23.89 40.98
CA ASP A 383 -95.93 -23.60 40.86
C ASP A 383 -95.06 -24.85 40.67
N THR A 384 -95.56 -26.03 41.03
CA THR A 384 -94.80 -27.29 40.87
C THR A 384 -94.85 -27.86 39.44
N GLU A 385 -95.92 -27.63 38.68
CA GLU A 385 -95.98 -27.99 37.25
C GLU A 385 -95.15 -27.04 36.38
N ASN A 386 -95.12 -25.73 36.72
CA ASN A 386 -94.39 -24.71 35.94
C ASN A 386 -92.85 -24.80 36.03
N LEU A 387 -92.27 -25.60 36.93
CA LEU A 387 -90.81 -25.82 37.05
C LEU A 387 -90.31 -27.03 36.25
N ILE A 388 -91.20 -27.95 35.85
CA ILE A 388 -90.83 -29.21 35.18
C ILE A 388 -90.80 -29.04 33.66
N GLU A 389 -91.79 -28.36 33.06
CA GLU A 389 -91.85 -28.18 31.59
C GLU A 389 -90.70 -27.37 30.98
N PRO A 390 -90.31 -26.19 31.51
CA PRO A 390 -89.25 -25.38 30.90
C PRO A 390 -87.87 -26.05 30.94
N ASN A 391 -87.65 -26.92 31.94
CA ASN A 391 -86.41 -27.68 32.10
C ASN A 391 -86.38 -28.93 31.20
N GLN A 392 -87.53 -29.55 30.92
CA GLN A 392 -87.60 -30.64 29.95
C GLN A 392 -87.45 -30.16 28.51
N LEU A 393 -88.02 -29.00 28.17
CA LEU A 393 -87.89 -28.39 26.85
C LEU A 393 -86.45 -27.99 26.52
N ARG A 394 -85.76 -27.25 27.42
CA ARG A 394 -84.34 -26.88 27.23
C ARG A 394 -83.42 -28.08 27.05
N ARG A 395 -83.71 -29.20 27.73
CA ARG A 395 -82.95 -30.45 27.55
C ARG A 395 -83.15 -31.04 26.17
N ARG A 396 -84.39 -31.17 25.71
CA ARG A 396 -84.69 -31.66 24.37
C ARG A 396 -84.07 -30.76 23.29
N GLU A 397 -84.09 -29.44 23.48
CA GLU A 397 -83.40 -28.50 22.59
C GLU A 397 -81.89 -28.74 22.58
N THR A 398 -81.26 -28.91 23.76
CA THR A 398 -79.81 -29.17 23.85
C THR A 398 -79.44 -30.52 23.23
N GLU A 399 -80.25 -31.56 23.43
CA GLU A 399 -80.06 -32.89 22.83
C GLU A 399 -80.19 -32.84 21.30
N LEU A 400 -81.13 -32.07 20.75
CA LEU A 400 -81.27 -31.84 19.31
C LEU A 400 -80.08 -31.06 18.74
N TRP A 401 -79.58 -30.05 19.45
CA TRP A 401 -78.38 -29.31 19.07
C TRP A 401 -77.14 -30.20 19.04
N LEU A 402 -76.95 -31.07 20.04
CA LEU A 402 -75.86 -32.06 20.06
C LEU A 402 -75.94 -33.02 18.87
N ALA A 403 -77.14 -33.50 18.52
CA ALA A 403 -77.34 -34.35 17.36
C ALA A 403 -77.02 -33.64 16.03
N ALA A 404 -77.33 -32.34 15.93
CA ALA A 404 -76.98 -31.51 14.78
C ALA A 404 -75.46 -31.30 14.65
N LEU A 405 -74.76 -31.01 15.75
CA LEU A 405 -73.30 -30.90 15.78
C LEU A 405 -72.63 -32.23 15.38
N ASP A 406 -73.14 -33.37 15.86
CA ASP A 406 -72.65 -34.70 15.46
C ASP A 406 -72.86 -35.00 13.97
N ALA A 407 -73.96 -34.52 13.38
CA ALA A 407 -74.18 -34.64 11.94
C ALA A 407 -73.18 -33.78 11.14
N GLU A 408 -72.90 -32.56 11.61
CA GLU A 408 -71.96 -31.65 10.95
C GLU A 408 -70.51 -32.14 11.06
N ILE A 409 -70.07 -32.61 12.23
CA ILE A 409 -68.75 -33.21 12.43
C ILE A 409 -68.55 -34.41 11.48
N ARG A 410 -69.57 -35.27 11.34
CA ARG A 410 -69.52 -36.41 10.41
C ARG A 410 -69.41 -35.97 8.95
N ARG A 411 -70.16 -34.92 8.56
CA ARG A 411 -70.11 -34.36 7.21
C ARG A 411 -68.72 -33.81 6.89
N LEU A 412 -68.17 -32.98 7.78
CA LEU A 412 -66.84 -32.39 7.61
C LEU A 412 -65.75 -33.47 7.63
N SER A 413 -65.87 -34.49 8.49
CA SER A 413 -64.91 -35.61 8.52
C SER A 413 -64.87 -36.38 7.20
N ALA A 414 -66.03 -36.65 6.59
CA ALA A 414 -66.10 -37.29 5.28
C ALA A 414 -65.49 -36.42 4.17
N ARG A 415 -65.65 -35.09 4.26
CA ARG A 415 -65.00 -34.14 3.33
C ARG A 415 -63.48 -34.12 3.50
N CYS A 416 -62.96 -34.19 4.73
CA CYS A 416 -61.52 -34.30 4.99
C CYS A 416 -60.93 -35.58 4.40
N GLU A 417 -61.65 -36.72 4.48
CA GLU A 417 -61.22 -37.97 3.84
C GLU A 417 -61.16 -37.84 2.32
N GLU A 418 -62.15 -37.22 1.69
CA GLU A 418 -62.17 -36.96 0.23
C GLU A 418 -60.97 -36.09 -0.19
N ILE A 419 -60.74 -34.96 0.49
CA ILE A 419 -59.62 -34.05 0.18
C ILE A 419 -58.27 -34.77 0.38
N ARG A 420 -58.12 -35.62 1.40
CA ARG A 420 -56.89 -36.43 1.59
C ARG A 420 -56.65 -37.37 0.42
N THR A 421 -57.69 -38.02 -0.10
CA THR A 421 -57.53 -38.87 -1.30
C THR A 421 -57.13 -38.07 -2.54
N ASP A 422 -57.67 -36.87 -2.72
CA ASP A 422 -57.29 -35.98 -3.83
C ASP A 422 -55.82 -35.54 -3.70
N ILE A 423 -55.36 -35.18 -2.50
CA ILE A 423 -53.96 -34.86 -2.22
C ILE A 423 -53.05 -36.03 -2.61
N ASP A 424 -53.36 -37.26 -2.20
CA ASP A 424 -52.56 -38.44 -2.53
C ASP A 424 -52.46 -38.65 -4.05
N THR A 425 -53.57 -38.47 -4.78
CA THR A 425 -53.57 -38.61 -6.25
C THR A 425 -52.69 -37.55 -6.93
N VAL A 426 -52.77 -36.29 -6.50
CA VAL A 426 -51.96 -35.19 -7.03
C VAL A 426 -50.48 -35.41 -6.71
N GLN A 427 -50.15 -35.91 -5.51
CA GLN A 427 -48.78 -36.24 -5.12
C GLN A 427 -48.17 -37.34 -6.00
N ASP A 428 -48.94 -38.37 -6.33
CA ASP A 428 -48.48 -39.46 -7.20
C ASP A 428 -48.22 -38.99 -8.64
N VAL A 429 -49.12 -38.16 -9.20
CA VAL A 429 -48.92 -37.58 -10.53
C VAL A 429 -47.72 -36.63 -10.55
N LEU A 430 -47.56 -35.80 -9.52
CA LEU A 430 -46.40 -34.92 -9.35
C LEU A 430 -45.09 -35.71 -9.30
N ARG A 431 -45.07 -36.84 -8.58
CA ARG A 431 -43.90 -37.75 -8.51
C ARG A 431 -43.55 -38.30 -9.89
N GLN A 432 -44.54 -38.73 -10.68
CA GLN A 432 -44.31 -39.24 -12.04
C GLN A 432 -43.80 -38.15 -12.99
N SER A 433 -44.36 -36.94 -12.94
CA SER A 433 -43.92 -35.81 -13.75
C SER A 433 -42.49 -35.36 -13.42
N ARG A 434 -42.11 -35.37 -12.13
CA ARG A 434 -40.73 -35.12 -11.69
C ARG A 434 -39.75 -36.18 -12.19
N GLN A 435 -40.13 -37.47 -12.17
CA GLN A 435 -39.30 -38.55 -12.72
C GLN A 435 -39.07 -38.41 -14.23
N ARG A 436 -40.11 -38.08 -15.00
CA ARG A 436 -39.99 -37.83 -16.45
C ARG A 436 -39.08 -36.63 -16.74
N MET A 437 -39.15 -35.58 -15.93
CA MET A 437 -38.27 -34.41 -16.07
C MET A 437 -36.80 -34.78 -15.87
N GLU A 438 -36.49 -35.63 -14.90
CA GLU A 438 -35.11 -36.11 -14.67
C GLU A 438 -34.61 -37.00 -15.82
N GLN A 439 -35.47 -37.85 -16.39
CA GLN A 439 -35.13 -38.63 -17.59
C GLN A 439 -34.77 -37.72 -18.77
N VAL A 440 -35.59 -36.71 -19.08
CA VAL A 440 -35.32 -35.74 -20.15
C VAL A 440 -34.03 -34.97 -19.88
N ARG A 441 -33.76 -34.62 -18.62
CA ARG A 441 -32.51 -33.95 -18.22
C ARG A 441 -31.28 -34.83 -18.47
N MET A 442 -31.37 -36.12 -18.14
CA MET A 442 -30.29 -37.09 -18.36
C MET A 442 -30.04 -37.37 -19.84
N GLU A 443 -31.10 -37.50 -20.65
CA GLU A 443 -31.00 -37.62 -22.10
C GLU A 443 -30.37 -36.37 -22.73
N ARG A 444 -30.81 -35.17 -22.33
CA ARG A 444 -30.20 -33.90 -22.73
C ARG A 444 -28.71 -33.84 -22.38
N GLY A 445 -28.32 -34.34 -21.21
CA GLY A 445 -26.93 -34.42 -20.76
C GLY A 445 -26.04 -35.33 -21.63
N ARG A 446 -26.59 -36.36 -22.27
CA ARG A 446 -25.83 -37.23 -23.19
C ARG A 446 -25.46 -36.51 -24.48
N TYR A 447 -26.35 -35.67 -25.02
CA TYR A 447 -26.11 -34.86 -26.22
C TYR A 447 -25.27 -33.59 -25.96
N LEU A 448 -25.02 -33.23 -24.70
CA LEU A 448 -24.12 -32.12 -24.33
C LEU A 448 -22.64 -32.49 -24.41
N ARG A 449 -22.31 -33.78 -24.33
CA ARG A 449 -20.96 -34.32 -24.58
C ARG A 449 -20.74 -34.50 -26.08
N ASP A 450 -20.78 -33.40 -26.81
CA ASP A 450 -20.40 -33.43 -28.22
C ASP A 450 -18.88 -33.35 -28.31
N ASP A 451 -18.24 -34.50 -28.11
CA ASP A 451 -16.78 -34.65 -28.11
C ASP A 451 -16.15 -34.13 -29.41
N SER A 452 -16.89 -34.19 -30.52
CA SER A 452 -16.49 -33.64 -31.81
C SER A 452 -16.44 -32.11 -31.81
N LEU A 453 -17.44 -31.44 -31.23
CA LEU A 453 -17.46 -29.98 -31.11
C LEU A 453 -16.35 -29.49 -30.18
N ASN A 454 -16.15 -30.17 -29.04
CA ASN A 454 -15.10 -29.83 -28.09
C ASN A 454 -13.70 -30.06 -28.66
N ALA A 455 -13.48 -31.16 -29.41
CA ALA A 455 -12.23 -31.41 -30.11
C ALA A 455 -11.92 -30.31 -31.13
N LYS A 456 -12.91 -29.89 -31.94
CA LYS A 456 -12.72 -28.83 -32.94
C LYS A 456 -12.50 -27.44 -32.32
N ARG A 457 -13.11 -27.14 -31.17
CA ARG A 457 -12.81 -25.94 -30.39
C ARG A 457 -11.38 -25.97 -29.85
N GLY A 458 -10.93 -27.11 -29.31
CA GLY A 458 -9.54 -27.27 -28.87
C GLY A 458 -8.53 -27.11 -30.02
N GLU A 459 -8.82 -27.65 -31.20
CA GLU A 459 -8.00 -27.42 -32.41
C GLU A 459 -7.96 -25.93 -32.79
N LEU A 460 -9.09 -25.22 -32.72
CA LEU A 460 -9.18 -23.79 -33.02
C LEU A 460 -8.34 -22.97 -32.01
N ASP A 461 -8.45 -23.27 -30.72
CA ASP A 461 -7.68 -22.61 -29.66
C ASP A 461 -6.18 -22.82 -29.85
N GLY A 462 -5.76 -24.04 -30.25
CA GLY A 462 -4.37 -24.33 -30.59
C GLY A 462 -3.85 -23.50 -31.78
N ILE A 463 -4.66 -23.36 -32.84
CA ILE A 463 -4.31 -22.49 -33.98
C ILE A 463 -4.28 -21.02 -33.56
N GLU A 464 -5.19 -20.56 -32.70
CA GLU A 464 -5.14 -19.18 -32.19
C GLU A 464 -3.87 -18.91 -31.37
N GLN A 465 -3.42 -19.87 -30.55
CA GLN A 465 -2.16 -19.74 -29.82
C GLN A 465 -0.97 -19.64 -30.76
N GLN A 466 -0.93 -20.47 -31.81
CA GLN A 466 0.12 -20.41 -32.85
C GLN A 466 0.12 -19.08 -33.61
N ILE A 467 -1.05 -18.51 -33.92
CA ILE A 467 -1.12 -17.18 -34.55
C ILE A 467 -0.53 -16.12 -33.61
N ARG A 468 -0.89 -16.14 -32.32
CA ARG A 468 -0.40 -15.17 -31.33
C ARG A 468 1.11 -15.27 -31.15
N SER A 469 1.68 -16.48 -31.08
CA SER A 469 3.13 -16.64 -30.97
C SER A 469 3.87 -16.18 -32.23
N ALA A 470 3.34 -16.51 -33.42
CA ALA A 470 3.92 -16.05 -34.69
C ALA A 470 3.87 -14.52 -34.86
N GLU A 471 2.76 -13.87 -34.50
CA GLU A 471 2.65 -12.40 -34.47
C GLU A 471 3.64 -11.80 -33.47
N ARG A 472 3.77 -12.40 -32.28
CA ARG A 472 4.69 -11.93 -31.25
C ARG A 472 6.15 -12.04 -31.68
N HIS A 473 6.52 -13.15 -32.31
CA HIS A 473 7.87 -13.35 -32.85
C HIS A 473 8.19 -12.27 -33.89
N ARG A 474 7.29 -12.02 -34.85
CA ARG A 474 7.44 -10.95 -35.85
C ARG A 474 7.56 -9.55 -35.24
N GLU A 475 6.76 -9.23 -34.21
CA GLU A 475 6.86 -7.95 -33.50
C GLU A 475 8.22 -7.75 -32.82
N LEU A 476 8.71 -8.80 -32.17
CA LEU A 476 10.01 -8.78 -31.48
C LEU A 476 11.16 -8.66 -32.48
N ASP A 477 11.13 -9.40 -33.59
CA ASP A 477 12.11 -9.29 -34.67
C ASP A 477 12.17 -7.87 -35.25
N ALA A 478 11.02 -7.27 -35.57
CA ALA A 478 10.97 -5.91 -36.11
C ALA A 478 11.53 -4.88 -35.12
N ALA A 479 11.23 -5.05 -33.81
CA ALA A 479 11.78 -4.18 -32.77
C ALA A 479 13.30 -4.35 -32.62
N ILE A 480 13.82 -5.57 -32.74
CA ILE A 480 15.26 -5.86 -32.72
C ILE A 480 15.96 -5.14 -33.89
N VAL A 481 15.45 -5.29 -35.13
CA VAL A 481 16.03 -4.63 -36.31
C VAL A 481 16.07 -3.10 -36.13
N THR A 482 14.98 -2.52 -35.61
CA THR A 482 14.91 -1.06 -35.36
C THR A 482 15.94 -0.62 -34.33
N LEU A 483 16.05 -1.34 -33.21
CA LEU A 483 17.04 -1.04 -32.16
C LEU A 483 18.48 -1.21 -32.66
N GLU A 484 18.75 -2.22 -33.50
CA GLU A 484 20.06 -2.42 -34.11
C GLU A 484 20.45 -1.28 -35.05
N GLU A 485 19.51 -0.77 -35.85
CA GLU A 485 19.75 0.40 -36.70
C GLU A 485 20.01 1.67 -35.88
N GLU A 486 19.24 1.91 -34.82
CA GLU A 486 19.45 3.03 -33.90
C GLU A 486 20.81 2.94 -33.20
N LEU A 487 21.17 1.75 -32.73
CA LEU A 487 22.45 1.48 -32.10
C LEU A 487 23.59 1.79 -33.07
N ARG A 488 23.55 1.25 -34.30
CA ARG A 488 24.58 1.54 -35.32
C ARG A 488 24.73 3.03 -35.60
N ARG A 489 23.61 3.77 -35.70
CA ARG A 489 23.63 5.23 -35.95
C ARG A 489 24.31 5.98 -34.81
N LEU A 490 23.98 5.66 -33.56
CA LEU A 490 24.60 6.30 -32.40
C LEU A 490 26.07 5.89 -32.24
N GLU A 491 26.41 4.63 -32.43
CA GLU A 491 27.81 4.16 -32.37
C GLU A 491 28.70 4.87 -33.38
N THR A 492 28.18 5.18 -34.57
CA THR A 492 28.91 6.00 -35.56
C THR A 492 29.06 7.47 -35.16
N ALA A 493 28.10 8.01 -34.39
CA ALA A 493 28.11 9.40 -33.93
C ALA A 493 28.95 9.62 -32.65
N THR A 494 29.12 8.58 -31.82
CA THR A 494 29.76 8.65 -30.50
C THR A 494 31.20 8.07 -30.50
N ARG A 495 31.95 8.21 -31.60
CA ARG A 495 33.35 7.77 -31.61
C ARG A 495 34.18 8.64 -30.66
N ARG A 496 34.65 8.05 -29.55
CA ARG A 496 35.61 8.71 -28.65
C ARG A 496 36.79 9.28 -29.44
N PRO A 497 37.15 10.55 -29.20
CA PRO A 497 38.25 11.18 -29.91
C PRO A 497 39.55 10.39 -29.77
N SER A 498 40.31 10.30 -30.85
CA SER A 498 41.55 9.50 -30.88
C SER A 498 42.57 9.90 -29.82
N VAL A 499 42.55 11.17 -29.39
CA VAL A 499 43.46 11.70 -28.37
C VAL A 499 43.10 11.17 -26.98
N LEU A 500 41.81 11.15 -26.60
CA LEU A 500 41.37 10.61 -25.30
C LEU A 500 41.58 9.10 -25.20
N ARG A 501 41.43 8.37 -26.32
CA ARG A 501 41.73 6.94 -26.38
C ARG A 501 43.22 6.68 -26.12
N GLU A 502 44.08 7.42 -26.80
CA GLU A 502 45.53 7.32 -26.66
C GLU A 502 45.99 7.73 -25.25
N ALA A 503 45.38 8.79 -24.68
CA ALA A 503 45.65 9.20 -23.29
C ALA A 503 45.24 8.10 -22.29
N SER A 504 44.08 7.48 -22.48
CA SER A 504 43.60 6.39 -21.62
C SER A 504 44.50 5.15 -21.71
N ASP A 505 44.97 4.80 -22.92
CA ASP A 505 45.94 3.70 -23.12
C ASP A 505 47.26 3.97 -22.38
N LEU A 506 47.78 5.20 -22.46
CA LEU A 506 48.99 5.60 -21.76
C LEU A 506 48.78 5.62 -20.23
N LEU A 507 47.64 6.10 -19.76
CA LEU A 507 47.31 6.15 -18.33
C LEU A 507 47.22 4.75 -17.71
N ARG A 508 46.56 3.80 -18.40
CA ARG A 508 46.50 2.40 -17.98
C ARG A 508 47.88 1.81 -17.78
N ARG A 509 48.81 2.11 -18.69
CA ARG A 509 50.18 1.63 -18.61
C ARG A 509 50.93 2.28 -17.43
N LEU A 510 50.86 3.60 -17.29
CA LEU A 510 51.52 4.35 -16.21
C LEU A 510 51.07 3.92 -14.80
N THR A 511 49.82 3.49 -14.67
CA THR A 511 49.20 3.14 -13.38
C THR A 511 49.08 1.63 -13.18
N ALA A 512 49.67 0.81 -14.04
CA ALA A 512 49.48 -0.66 -14.06
C ALA A 512 48.00 -1.09 -14.05
N GLY A 513 47.10 -0.20 -14.53
CA GLY A 513 45.66 -0.42 -14.60
C GLY A 513 44.85 -0.03 -13.37
N GLU A 514 45.43 0.70 -12.40
CA GLU A 514 44.64 1.32 -11.32
C GLU A 514 43.65 2.35 -11.87
N LEU A 515 44.09 3.16 -12.84
CA LEU A 515 43.26 4.10 -13.57
C LEU A 515 43.06 3.58 -15.00
N ASP A 516 41.83 3.65 -15.47
CA ASP A 516 41.42 3.01 -16.72
C ASP A 516 41.17 4.03 -17.83
N GLU A 517 40.40 5.09 -17.56
CA GLU A 517 39.94 5.98 -18.61
C GLU A 517 40.04 7.45 -18.23
N VAL A 518 40.43 8.31 -19.19
CA VAL A 518 40.36 9.76 -19.08
C VAL A 518 39.16 10.27 -19.89
N ILE A 519 38.23 10.91 -19.19
CA ILE A 519 37.01 11.49 -19.75
C ILE A 519 37.10 13.01 -19.62
N VAL A 520 36.76 13.72 -20.69
CA VAL A 520 36.74 15.18 -20.70
C VAL A 520 35.35 15.65 -21.13
N THR A 521 34.68 16.41 -20.25
CA THR A 521 33.31 16.88 -20.51
C THR A 521 33.29 18.08 -21.47
N LYS A 522 32.09 18.48 -21.92
CA LYS A 522 31.90 19.68 -22.75
C LYS A 522 32.36 20.96 -22.04
N GLU A 523 32.29 20.99 -20.71
CA GLU A 523 32.77 22.06 -19.83
C GLU A 523 34.30 21.98 -19.58
N ARG A 524 35.01 21.09 -20.28
CA ARG A 524 36.46 20.82 -20.12
C ARG A 524 36.85 20.33 -18.72
N ALA A 525 35.91 19.77 -17.97
CA ALA A 525 36.20 19.11 -16.71
C ALA A 525 36.83 17.73 -16.99
N VAL A 526 37.91 17.40 -16.27
CA VAL A 526 38.60 16.12 -16.41
C VAL A 526 38.17 15.15 -15.33
N TRP A 527 37.65 14.02 -15.78
CA TRP A 527 37.25 12.89 -14.97
C TRP A 527 38.11 11.70 -15.32
N VAL A 528 38.36 10.85 -14.34
CA VAL A 528 39.14 9.63 -14.53
C VAL A 528 38.36 8.48 -13.94
N SER A 529 38.14 7.42 -14.72
CA SER A 529 37.53 6.20 -14.22
C SER A 529 38.58 5.14 -13.89
N ASN A 530 38.28 4.27 -12.94
CA ASN A 530 39.06 3.05 -12.68
C ASN A 530 38.42 1.81 -13.34
N ARG A 531 39.10 0.66 -13.26
CA ARG A 531 38.57 -0.62 -13.80
C ARG A 531 37.26 -1.10 -13.15
N GLN A 532 36.90 -0.56 -11.99
CA GLN A 532 35.65 -0.88 -11.28
C GLN A 532 34.49 0.02 -11.72
N GLY A 533 34.73 1.00 -12.60
CA GLY A 533 33.74 1.97 -13.05
C GLY A 533 33.52 3.13 -12.08
N ASN A 534 34.38 3.31 -11.07
CA ASN A 534 34.32 4.48 -10.20
C ASN A 534 34.97 5.66 -10.90
N GLU A 535 34.29 6.80 -10.89
CA GLU A 535 34.77 8.05 -11.49
C GLU A 535 35.28 9.01 -10.42
N PHE A 536 36.43 9.63 -10.70
CA PHE A 536 37.10 10.59 -9.83
C PHE A 536 37.30 11.89 -10.59
N VAL A 537 37.03 13.02 -9.93
CA VAL A 537 37.37 14.32 -10.50
C VAL A 537 38.89 14.53 -10.39
N TYR A 538 39.53 15.08 -11.42
CA TYR A 538 40.98 15.28 -11.45
C TYR A 538 41.57 15.93 -10.18
N HIS A 539 40.89 16.91 -9.58
CA HIS A 539 41.38 17.60 -8.38
C HIS A 539 41.29 16.77 -7.09
N GLN A 540 40.49 15.69 -7.08
CA GLN A 540 40.36 14.77 -5.95
C GLN A 540 41.43 13.66 -5.97
N LEU A 541 42.15 13.53 -7.09
CA LEU A 541 43.24 12.56 -7.23
C LEU A 541 44.48 12.99 -6.42
N GLY A 542 45.19 12.01 -5.85
CA GLY A 542 46.49 12.23 -5.22
C GLY A 542 47.52 12.81 -6.21
N SER A 543 48.59 13.42 -5.70
CA SER A 543 49.61 14.10 -6.55
C SER A 543 50.12 13.19 -7.67
N ARG A 544 50.48 11.95 -7.34
CA ARG A 544 50.96 10.95 -8.30
C ARG A 544 49.96 10.63 -9.41
N ALA A 545 48.69 10.41 -9.05
CA ALA A 545 47.65 10.14 -10.03
C ALA A 545 47.39 11.35 -10.94
N ARG A 546 47.45 12.57 -10.41
CA ARG A 546 47.34 13.80 -11.21
C ARG A 546 48.49 13.95 -12.19
N ASP A 547 49.72 13.68 -11.75
CA ASP A 547 50.92 13.77 -12.58
C ASP A 547 50.87 12.74 -13.73
N HIS A 548 50.41 11.50 -13.46
CA HIS A 548 50.20 10.47 -14.49
C HIS A 548 49.11 10.84 -15.50
N VAL A 549 47.99 11.42 -15.05
CA VAL A 549 46.91 11.90 -15.93
C VAL A 549 47.40 13.06 -16.80
N CYS A 550 48.17 13.99 -16.23
CA CYS A 550 48.75 15.10 -16.97
C CYS A 550 49.76 14.62 -18.01
N LEU A 551 50.66 13.71 -17.64
CA LEU A 551 51.68 13.14 -18.54
C LEU A 551 51.03 12.36 -19.69
N SER A 552 50.08 11.48 -19.40
CA SER A 552 49.36 10.71 -20.43
C SER A 552 48.61 11.61 -21.42
N MET A 553 47.97 12.67 -20.92
CA MET A 553 47.33 13.69 -21.77
C MET A 553 48.35 14.46 -22.62
N CYS A 554 49.49 14.88 -22.05
CA CYS A 554 50.54 15.58 -22.81
C CYS A 554 51.06 14.71 -23.96
N LEU A 555 51.46 13.47 -23.67
CA LEU A 555 51.99 12.55 -24.66
C LEU A 555 50.97 12.23 -25.77
N ALA A 556 49.69 12.04 -25.42
CA ALA A 556 48.62 11.82 -26.39
C ALA A 556 48.40 13.04 -27.30
N VAL A 557 48.45 14.25 -26.74
CA VAL A 557 48.35 15.49 -27.53
C VAL A 557 49.59 15.66 -28.42
N VAL A 558 50.79 15.38 -27.93
CA VAL A 558 52.03 15.38 -28.73
C VAL A 558 51.93 14.39 -29.90
N ALA A 559 51.42 13.18 -29.66
CA ALA A 559 51.17 12.20 -30.72
C ALA A 559 50.14 12.71 -31.75
N ALA A 560 49.11 13.44 -31.30
CA ALA A 560 48.14 14.09 -32.19
C ALA A 560 48.78 15.19 -33.06
N TYR A 561 49.68 16.01 -32.49
CA TYR A 561 50.50 16.97 -33.24
C TYR A 561 51.37 16.28 -34.28
N ALA A 562 52.03 15.17 -33.92
CA ALA A 562 52.87 14.42 -34.84
C ALA A 562 52.09 13.81 -35.99
N ARG A 563 50.83 13.37 -35.76
CA ARG A 563 49.91 12.93 -36.82
C ARG A 563 49.53 14.04 -37.80
N GLN A 564 49.58 15.30 -37.37
CA GLN A 564 49.41 16.48 -38.23
C GLN A 564 50.75 16.97 -38.85
N GLY A 565 51.84 16.23 -38.69
CA GLY A 565 53.17 16.56 -39.24
C GLY A 565 54.03 17.45 -38.34
N VAL A 566 53.55 17.83 -37.16
CA VAL A 566 54.29 18.67 -36.20
C VAL A 566 55.05 17.80 -35.22
N ARG A 567 56.36 17.66 -35.43
CA ARG A 567 57.24 16.88 -34.54
C ARG A 567 58.23 17.82 -33.87
N LEU A 568 57.95 18.18 -32.61
CA LEU A 568 58.82 18.98 -31.76
C LEU A 568 59.37 18.09 -30.63
N PRO A 569 60.56 18.38 -30.07
CA PRO A 569 61.10 17.65 -28.95
C PRO A 569 60.23 17.85 -27.71
N VAL A 570 60.03 16.78 -26.94
CA VAL A 570 59.35 16.81 -25.64
C VAL A 570 60.42 16.91 -24.56
N VAL A 571 60.26 17.86 -23.64
CA VAL A 571 61.16 18.08 -22.50
C VAL A 571 60.43 17.76 -21.21
N LEU A 572 60.92 16.77 -20.48
CA LEU A 572 60.36 16.25 -19.24
C LEU A 572 61.32 16.47 -18.08
N ASN A 573 60.77 16.72 -16.89
CA ASN A 573 61.53 16.85 -15.64
C ASN A 573 61.25 15.68 -14.70
N ASP A 574 62.20 15.41 -13.79
CA ASP A 574 62.10 14.37 -12.75
C ASP A 574 60.88 14.48 -11.83
N ARG A 575 60.21 15.64 -11.75
CA ARG A 575 58.94 15.79 -11.01
C ARG A 575 57.85 14.84 -11.51
N LEU A 576 57.94 14.40 -12.77
CA LEU A 576 57.03 13.45 -13.40
C LEU A 576 57.42 11.99 -13.13
N ILE A 577 58.54 11.76 -12.42
CA ILE A 577 59.09 10.46 -12.07
C ILE A 577 59.04 10.32 -10.55
N HIS A 578 58.16 9.45 -10.05
CA HIS A 578 58.01 9.22 -8.61
C HIS A 578 59.02 8.18 -8.09
N ALA A 579 59.38 8.28 -6.80
CA ALA A 579 60.54 7.61 -6.20
C ALA A 579 60.45 6.08 -6.05
N ASP A 580 59.28 5.45 -6.26
CA ASP A 580 59.14 4.00 -6.16
C ASP A 580 59.79 3.32 -7.38
N SER A 581 60.78 2.43 -7.18
CA SER A 581 61.54 1.80 -8.28
C SER A 581 60.68 1.18 -9.39
N GLY A 582 59.56 0.54 -9.03
CA GLY A 582 58.63 -0.06 -10.02
C GLY A 582 57.84 0.96 -10.85
N ALA A 583 57.62 2.17 -10.33
CA ALA A 583 56.99 3.26 -11.07
C ALA A 583 57.96 3.84 -12.11
N ILE A 584 59.25 3.96 -11.75
CA ILE A 584 60.29 4.50 -12.63
C ILE A 584 60.51 3.57 -13.83
N GLU A 585 60.56 2.24 -13.63
CA GLU A 585 60.68 1.27 -14.72
C GLU A 585 59.51 1.35 -15.72
N THR A 586 58.29 1.49 -15.20
CA THR A 586 57.08 1.61 -16.02
C THR A 586 57.10 2.89 -16.87
N VAL A 587 57.48 4.01 -16.27
CA VAL A 587 57.64 5.29 -16.98
C VAL A 587 58.77 5.19 -18.01
N ALA A 588 59.89 4.58 -17.66
CA ALA A 588 61.04 4.43 -18.55
C ALA A 588 60.69 3.61 -19.80
N SER A 589 60.03 2.46 -19.63
CA SER A 589 59.54 1.65 -20.74
C SER A 589 58.55 2.41 -21.60
N LEU A 590 57.61 3.16 -21.01
CA LEU A 590 56.64 3.93 -21.76
C LEU A 590 57.26 5.07 -22.56
N LEU A 591 58.24 5.79 -21.99
CA LEU A 591 58.94 6.86 -22.69
C LEU A 591 59.82 6.31 -23.82
N ASN A 592 60.43 5.13 -23.64
CA ASN A 592 61.17 4.47 -24.69
C ASN A 592 60.25 4.06 -25.86
N ASP A 593 59.13 3.41 -25.57
CA ASP A 593 58.10 3.08 -26.58
C ASP A 593 57.58 4.32 -27.31
N PHE A 594 57.41 5.43 -26.58
CA PHE A 594 56.98 6.68 -27.16
C PHE A 594 58.05 7.26 -28.09
N ALA A 595 59.33 7.17 -27.69
CA ALA A 595 60.45 7.59 -28.50
C ALA A 595 60.60 6.74 -29.78
N ASP A 596 60.42 5.42 -29.69
CA ASP A 596 60.46 4.48 -30.82
C ASP A 596 59.39 4.77 -31.89
N ARG A 597 58.30 5.46 -31.53
CA ARG A 597 57.29 5.97 -32.48
C ARG A 597 57.77 7.21 -33.25
N GLY A 598 59.03 7.60 -33.07
CA GLY A 598 59.68 8.72 -33.76
C GLY A 598 59.45 10.07 -33.08
N HIS A 599 59.38 10.08 -31.75
CA HIS A 599 59.32 11.27 -30.91
C HIS A 599 60.67 11.47 -30.21
N GLN A 600 61.24 12.67 -30.27
CA GLN A 600 62.43 12.99 -29.48
C GLN A 600 62.03 13.43 -28.08
N VAL A 601 62.62 12.81 -27.05
CA VAL A 601 62.31 13.09 -25.65
C VAL A 601 63.59 13.42 -24.91
N PHE A 602 63.59 14.52 -24.17
CA PHE A 602 64.63 14.91 -23.23
C PHE A 602 64.09 14.74 -21.81
N LEU A 603 64.75 13.92 -21.00
CA LEU A 603 64.44 13.76 -19.60
C LEU A 603 65.55 14.38 -18.75
N PHE A 604 65.22 15.43 -18.01
CA PHE A 604 66.12 16.09 -17.07
C PHE A 604 65.89 15.53 -15.66
N THR A 605 66.95 15.04 -15.03
CA THR A 605 66.88 14.46 -13.69
C THR A 605 68.04 14.90 -12.80
N ARG A 606 67.74 15.22 -11.53
CA ARG A 606 68.76 15.42 -10.50
C ARG A 606 69.10 14.14 -9.73
N HIS A 607 68.41 13.05 -10.06
CA HIS A 607 68.48 11.78 -9.34
C HIS A 607 69.32 10.76 -10.11
N ARG A 608 70.50 10.44 -9.57
CA ARG A 608 71.46 9.52 -10.21
C ARG A 608 70.86 8.14 -10.50
N HIS A 609 70.09 7.59 -9.55
CA HIS A 609 69.45 6.29 -9.72
C HIS A 609 68.47 6.23 -10.91
N VAL A 610 67.88 7.37 -11.31
CA VAL A 610 67.04 7.44 -12.51
C VAL A 610 67.93 7.33 -13.75
N ALA A 611 69.02 8.10 -13.82
CA ALA A 611 69.96 8.05 -14.93
C ALA A 611 70.59 6.66 -15.10
N ASP A 612 71.02 6.03 -14.00
CA ASP A 612 71.58 4.67 -14.01
C ASP A 612 70.56 3.64 -14.51
N LEU A 613 69.28 3.78 -14.16
CA LEU A 613 68.20 2.91 -14.67
C LEU A 613 68.02 3.06 -16.18
N PHE A 614 67.94 4.28 -16.70
CA PHE A 614 67.81 4.51 -18.14
C PHE A 614 69.05 4.04 -18.90
N GLN A 615 70.25 4.18 -18.33
CA GLN A 615 71.47 3.63 -18.90
C GLN A 615 71.44 2.09 -18.98
N SER A 616 70.83 1.42 -17.99
CA SER A 616 70.63 -0.04 -18.04
C SER A 616 69.66 -0.50 -19.14
N LEU A 617 68.83 0.41 -19.65
CA LEU A 617 67.90 0.20 -20.77
C LEU A 617 68.50 0.62 -22.14
N ASP A 618 69.82 0.81 -22.23
CA ASP A 618 70.55 1.25 -23.43
C ASP A 618 70.14 2.65 -23.95
N VAL A 619 69.62 3.50 -23.05
CA VAL A 619 69.25 4.89 -23.35
C VAL A 619 70.45 5.82 -23.09
N PRO A 620 70.78 6.74 -24.01
CA PRO A 620 71.83 7.73 -23.80
C PRO A 620 71.59 8.58 -22.54
N ALA A 621 72.50 8.47 -21.57
CA ALA A 621 72.51 9.25 -20.34
C ALA A 621 73.76 10.14 -20.28
N TRP A 622 73.55 11.45 -20.20
CA TRP A 622 74.60 12.47 -20.20
C TRP A 622 74.77 13.02 -18.77
N GLU A 623 75.97 12.90 -18.22
CA GLU A 623 76.31 13.53 -16.94
C GLU A 623 76.83 14.96 -17.21
N LEU A 624 76.14 15.93 -16.61
CA LEU A 624 76.51 17.34 -16.74
C LEU A 624 77.62 17.71 -15.74
N PRO A 625 78.57 18.59 -16.13
CA PRO A 625 79.66 18.96 -15.24
C PRO A 625 79.15 19.75 -14.03
N ARG A 626 79.89 19.67 -12.92
CA ARG A 626 79.65 20.50 -11.73
C ARG A 626 80.18 21.91 -12.01
N SER A 627 79.40 22.93 -11.69
CA SER A 627 79.87 24.30 -11.81
C SER A 627 80.94 24.60 -10.74
N GLU A 628 82.14 25.02 -11.16
CA GLU A 628 83.23 25.46 -10.27
C GLU A 628 83.02 26.87 -9.68
N THR A 629 81.94 27.58 -10.05
CA THR A 629 81.67 28.96 -9.61
C THR A 629 80.79 29.07 -8.36
N SER A 630 80.81 28.06 -7.48
CA SER A 630 80.06 28.07 -6.22
C SER A 630 80.95 28.27 -4.98
N GLU A 631 82.01 29.08 -5.06
CA GLU A 631 82.74 29.59 -3.88
C GLU A 631 82.39 31.04 -3.48
N VAL A 632 81.46 31.70 -4.19
CA VAL A 632 80.97 33.04 -3.81
C VAL A 632 79.45 33.02 -3.57
N ALA A 633 79.04 32.20 -2.60
CA ALA A 633 77.77 32.34 -1.88
C ALA A 633 77.91 31.78 -0.46
N ALA A 634 79.04 32.04 0.19
CA ALA A 634 79.21 31.81 1.63
C ALA A 634 78.58 32.98 2.41
N VAL A 635 77.26 33.13 2.29
CA VAL A 635 76.39 33.85 3.24
C VAL A 635 75.13 33.01 3.46
N GLU A 636 75.31 31.72 3.76
CA GLU A 636 74.23 30.83 4.24
C GLU A 636 74.73 29.97 5.42
N SER A 637 75.65 30.51 6.23
CA SER A 637 76.03 29.88 7.51
C SER A 637 75.13 30.27 8.68
N ASP A 638 74.15 31.16 8.48
CA ASP A 638 73.15 31.53 9.50
C ASP A 638 71.78 30.87 9.28
N GLU A 639 71.47 30.36 8.08
CA GLU A 639 70.21 29.63 7.84
C GLU A 639 70.31 28.14 8.20
N LYS A 640 71.51 27.54 8.22
CA LYS A 640 71.67 26.13 8.62
C LYS A 640 71.48 25.92 10.13
N ASN A 641 71.80 26.91 10.95
CA ASN A 641 71.49 26.88 12.38
C ASN A 641 69.99 27.13 12.63
N LEU A 642 69.32 27.97 11.83
CA LEU A 642 67.87 28.14 11.93
C LEU A 642 67.09 26.91 11.46
N VAL A 643 67.54 26.21 10.41
CA VAL A 643 66.84 25.03 9.89
C VAL A 643 67.08 23.80 10.79
N ASP A 644 68.27 23.62 11.35
CA ASP A 644 68.50 22.54 12.33
C ASP A 644 67.79 22.79 13.67
N ASP A 645 67.64 24.06 14.10
CA ASP A 645 66.87 24.41 15.30
C ASP A 645 65.36 24.34 15.03
N VAL A 646 64.88 24.72 13.83
CA VAL A 646 63.48 24.57 13.41
C VAL A 646 63.12 23.11 13.16
N GLU A 647 64.03 22.28 12.65
CA GLU A 647 63.79 20.83 12.45
C GLU A 647 63.86 20.05 13.78
N ARG A 648 64.69 20.49 14.75
CA ARG A 648 64.64 19.99 16.13
C ARG A 648 63.39 20.48 16.86
N GLU A 649 62.98 21.73 16.70
CA GLU A 649 61.72 22.25 17.25
C GLU A 649 60.48 21.61 16.60
N LEU A 650 60.52 21.28 15.31
CA LEU A 650 59.46 20.56 14.60
C LEU A 650 59.39 19.09 15.02
N LYS A 651 60.54 18.42 15.25
CA LYS A 651 60.57 17.04 15.79
C LYS A 651 60.18 16.99 17.26
N LEU A 652 60.62 17.95 18.08
CA LEU A 652 60.10 18.12 19.45
C LEU A 652 58.61 18.47 19.43
N SER A 653 58.13 19.27 18.47
CA SER A 653 56.71 19.61 18.30
C SER A 653 55.90 18.41 17.81
N GLU A 654 56.47 17.50 17.02
CA GLU A 654 55.78 16.30 16.54
C GLU A 654 55.69 15.21 17.63
N GLU A 655 56.74 15.04 18.45
CA GLU A 655 56.71 14.22 19.66
C GLU A 655 55.83 14.84 20.76
N GLN A 656 55.90 16.16 20.95
CA GLN A 656 54.97 16.90 21.82
C GLN A 656 53.55 16.81 21.29
N ARG A 657 53.30 16.82 19.97
CA ARG A 657 51.97 16.61 19.35
C ARG A 657 51.49 15.17 19.53
N LEU A 658 52.37 14.18 19.51
CA LEU A 658 52.00 12.78 19.81
C LEU A 658 51.72 12.56 21.30
N GLN A 659 52.39 13.31 22.18
CA GLN A 659 52.17 13.29 23.63
C GLN A 659 50.95 14.12 24.03
N VAL A 660 50.72 15.27 23.38
CA VAL A 660 49.53 16.10 23.48
C VAL A 660 48.33 15.37 22.89
N ASN A 661 48.44 14.61 21.79
CA ASN A 661 47.34 13.77 21.31
C ASN A 661 47.02 12.61 22.27
N ARG A 662 48.03 12.05 22.96
CA ARG A 662 47.81 11.06 24.03
C ARG A 662 47.18 11.70 25.27
N GLN A 663 47.55 12.92 25.63
CA GLN A 663 46.94 13.68 26.73
C GLN A 663 45.55 14.23 26.37
N LEU A 664 45.31 14.65 25.13
CA LEU A 664 44.01 15.09 24.60
C LEU A 664 43.03 13.92 24.50
N SER A 665 43.52 12.71 24.21
CA SER A 665 42.70 11.50 24.27
C SER A 665 42.31 11.15 25.71
N ALA A 666 43.15 11.48 26.70
CA ALA A 666 42.84 11.32 28.13
C ALA A 666 41.99 12.47 28.72
N ILE A 667 42.09 13.69 28.16
CA ILE A 667 41.27 14.86 28.55
C ILE A 667 39.88 14.79 27.88
N ALA A 668 39.77 14.21 26.68
CA ALA A 668 38.49 13.91 26.04
C ALA A 668 37.65 12.87 26.81
N GLU A 669 38.27 12.07 27.68
CA GLU A 669 37.58 11.21 28.65
C GLU A 669 37.03 11.97 29.87
N GLU A 670 37.44 13.23 30.11
CA GLU A 670 37.16 13.93 31.38
C GLU A 670 36.19 15.12 31.26
N THR A 671 36.11 15.79 30.10
CA THR A 671 35.34 17.05 29.98
C THR A 671 34.08 16.93 29.13
N ALA A 672 33.31 15.88 29.38
CA ALA A 672 31.88 15.84 29.11
C ALA A 672 31.16 16.93 29.94
N SER A 673 31.19 18.16 29.45
CA SER A 673 30.35 19.25 29.95
C SER A 673 30.32 20.42 28.97
N PRO A 674 29.18 20.70 28.33
CA PRO A 674 29.00 21.89 27.51
C PRO A 674 28.05 22.91 28.18
N GLN A 675 28.42 24.20 28.17
CA GLN A 675 27.45 25.31 28.29
C GLN A 675 27.81 26.55 27.47
N ASP A 676 26.77 26.98 26.70
CA ASP A 676 26.25 28.31 26.28
C ASP A 676 27.18 29.39 25.64
N PHE A 677 26.79 30.31 24.74
CA PHE A 677 25.52 30.95 24.27
C PHE A 677 25.72 31.41 22.78
N ALA A 678 24.75 31.21 21.87
CA ALA A 678 23.82 32.20 21.26
C ALA A 678 24.39 33.43 20.51
N ASP A 679 24.06 33.57 19.22
CA ASP A 679 23.28 34.70 18.67
C ASP A 679 22.85 34.49 17.19
N HIS A 680 21.61 34.89 16.89
CA HIS A 680 20.83 34.68 15.65
C HIS A 680 21.30 35.57 14.47
N PRO A 681 21.00 35.24 13.19
CA PRO A 681 19.73 35.69 12.58
C PRO A 681 19.12 34.71 11.53
N ALA A 682 17.88 35.00 11.11
CA ALA A 682 17.00 34.21 10.25
C ALA A 682 17.56 33.90 8.84
N TRP A 683 17.26 32.72 8.29
CA TRP A 683 17.75 32.27 6.96
C TRP A 683 16.65 32.16 5.91
N ASN A 684 17.02 32.66 4.71
CA ASN A 684 16.21 32.84 3.52
C ASN A 684 15.98 31.52 2.75
N ALA A 685 14.86 31.44 2.03
CA ALA A 685 14.32 30.23 1.40
C ALA A 685 14.99 29.79 0.07
N GLU A 686 16.26 30.14 -0.21
CA GLU A 686 16.88 29.91 -1.53
C GLU A 686 18.09 28.96 -1.59
N GLU A 687 18.49 28.29 -0.51
CA GLU A 687 19.56 27.28 -0.57
C GLU A 687 19.04 25.88 -0.24
N PHE A 688 18.51 25.19 -1.25
CA PHE A 688 18.32 23.74 -1.24
C PHE A 688 19.32 23.10 -2.21
N PRO A 689 20.37 22.41 -1.73
CA PRO A 689 21.10 21.46 -2.55
C PRO A 689 20.16 20.27 -2.81
N GLY A 690 19.65 20.20 -4.04
CA GLY A 690 19.03 18.99 -4.55
C GLY A 690 20.13 18.00 -4.92
N GLU A 691 20.20 16.88 -4.21
CA GLU A 691 20.64 15.55 -4.65
C GLU A 691 20.93 14.68 -3.43
N LEU A 692 19.92 13.95 -2.94
CA LEU A 692 20.12 12.72 -2.17
C LEU A 692 18.80 11.94 -2.09
N THR A 693 18.27 11.62 -3.26
CA THR A 693 17.35 10.49 -3.45
C THR A 693 17.88 9.72 -4.65
N ASP A 694 18.83 8.83 -4.38
CA ASP A 694 19.00 7.54 -5.05
C ASP A 694 20.31 6.93 -4.56
N ARG A 695 20.20 5.84 -3.78
CA ARG A 695 21.20 4.77 -3.51
C ARG A 695 21.17 4.24 -2.07
N ILE A 696 20.02 3.74 -1.61
CA ILE A 696 19.99 2.47 -0.83
C ILE A 696 18.76 1.67 -1.27
N ARG A 697 18.79 1.20 -2.53
CA ARG A 697 18.02 0.04 -2.98
C ARG A 697 18.93 -0.80 -3.87
N SER A 698 19.85 -1.53 -3.25
CA SER A 698 20.45 -2.73 -3.84
C SER A 698 21.39 -3.42 -2.85
N ARG A 699 20.82 -4.21 -1.92
CA ARG A 699 21.47 -5.43 -1.42
C ARG A 699 20.37 -6.43 -1.04
N PRO A 700 20.35 -7.65 -1.61
CA PRO A 700 19.39 -8.66 -1.18
C PRO A 700 19.78 -9.14 0.23
N PRO A 701 18.82 -9.43 1.12
CA PRO A 701 19.15 -10.00 2.42
C PRO A 701 19.59 -11.45 2.23
N SER A 702 20.85 -11.73 2.56
CA SER A 702 21.29 -13.09 2.91
C SER A 702 20.88 -13.39 4.35
N GLU A 703 20.26 -14.54 4.57
CA GLU A 703 19.86 -15.05 5.89
C GLU A 703 21.01 -15.06 6.91
N PRO A 704 20.74 -14.71 8.18
CA PRO A 704 21.48 -15.23 9.31
C PRO A 704 20.62 -16.24 10.11
N GLU A 705 21.23 -17.38 10.41
CA GLU A 705 20.77 -18.42 11.34
C GLU A 705 20.58 -17.92 12.79
N PRO A 706 19.87 -18.68 13.65
CA PRO A 706 19.20 -18.17 14.84
C PRO A 706 20.08 -18.18 16.10
N THR A 707 19.82 -17.25 17.04
CA THR A 707 19.84 -17.42 18.52
C THR A 707 19.76 -16.06 19.24
N PRO A 708 19.35 -15.98 20.52
CA PRO A 708 18.25 -16.65 21.21
C PRO A 708 17.21 -15.64 21.76
N ALA A 709 16.09 -16.15 22.25
CA ALA A 709 14.98 -15.39 22.83
C ALA A 709 15.39 -14.49 24.01
N VAL A 710 14.89 -13.25 24.00
CA VAL A 710 14.69 -12.44 25.21
C VAL A 710 13.27 -11.88 25.15
N ASP A 711 12.46 -12.35 26.09
CA ASP A 711 11.12 -11.83 26.36
C ASP A 711 11.21 -10.38 26.85
N SER A 712 10.51 -9.46 26.19
CA SER A 712 10.04 -8.23 26.83
C SER A 712 8.75 -7.75 26.17
N GLU A 713 7.62 -7.98 26.85
CA GLU A 713 6.36 -7.31 26.59
C GLU A 713 6.56 -5.78 26.74
N ALA A 714 6.43 -5.02 25.65
CA ALA A 714 6.38 -3.56 25.70
C ALA A 714 5.26 -3.05 24.78
N SER A 715 4.34 -2.27 25.35
CA SER A 715 3.24 -1.59 24.65
C SER A 715 3.71 -0.82 23.41
N PRO A 716 2.91 -0.76 22.32
CA PRO A 716 3.31 -0.04 21.11
C PRO A 716 3.46 1.45 21.43
N SER A 717 4.68 1.99 21.27
CA SER A 717 4.97 3.38 21.56
C SER A 717 4.14 4.32 20.69
N GLN A 718 3.56 5.35 21.30
CA GLN A 718 2.72 6.36 20.63
C GLN A 718 3.50 7.25 19.63
N PHE A 719 4.83 7.18 19.65
CA PHE A 719 5.76 7.94 18.83
C PHE A 719 6.46 7.02 17.81
N PHE A 720 6.66 7.52 16.60
CA PHE A 720 7.34 6.79 15.51
C PHE A 720 8.86 6.81 15.64
N LEU A 721 9.39 7.79 16.34
CA LEU A 721 10.81 7.91 16.68
C LEU A 721 10.90 8.07 18.18
N GLN A 722 11.80 7.33 18.82
CA GLN A 722 12.09 7.48 20.25
C GLN A 722 13.45 8.11 20.43
N GLU A 723 13.66 8.78 21.57
CA GLU A 723 14.97 9.32 21.93
C GLU A 723 16.05 8.21 22.02
N THR A 724 15.66 6.97 22.30
CA THR A 724 16.53 5.77 22.33
C THR A 724 16.76 5.13 20.96
N SER A 725 16.07 5.57 19.91
CA SER A 725 16.23 5.02 18.55
C SER A 725 17.66 5.29 18.02
N PRO A 726 18.23 4.37 17.21
CA PRO A 726 19.47 4.62 16.48
C PRO A 726 19.42 5.90 15.62
N ILE A 727 20.56 6.57 15.46
CA ILE A 727 20.63 7.83 14.69
C ILE A 727 20.26 7.66 13.19
N GLU A 728 20.41 6.45 12.65
CA GLU A 728 20.00 6.12 11.27
C GLU A 728 18.47 6.11 11.07
N ASP A 729 17.68 6.04 12.15
CA ASP A 729 16.22 6.19 12.09
C ASP A 729 15.78 7.67 12.10
N ALA A 730 16.71 8.61 12.29
CA ALA A 730 16.42 10.04 12.29
C ALA A 730 16.01 10.52 10.89
N PRO A 731 15.01 11.41 10.76
CA PRO A 731 14.57 11.91 9.47
C PRO A 731 15.72 12.61 8.73
N SER A 732 15.86 12.27 7.45
CA SER A 732 16.87 12.86 6.55
C SER A 732 18.34 12.55 6.88
N ILE A 733 18.61 11.60 7.79
CA ILE A 733 19.94 11.02 8.03
C ILE A 733 19.96 9.63 7.39
N ASP A 734 20.92 9.38 6.49
CA ASP A 734 21.15 8.06 5.91
C ASP A 734 22.27 7.32 6.66
N SER A 735 22.55 6.08 6.26
CA SER A 735 23.58 5.26 6.91
C SER A 735 24.99 5.86 6.83
N ALA A 736 25.30 6.65 5.79
CA ALA A 736 26.63 7.25 5.60
C ALA A 736 26.80 8.49 6.50
N ILE A 737 25.78 9.33 6.59
CA ILE A 737 25.72 10.47 7.51
C ILE A 737 25.68 9.96 8.95
N ALA A 738 24.90 8.91 9.24
CA ALA A 738 24.90 8.24 10.52
C ALA A 738 26.30 7.73 10.90
N GLU A 739 27.07 7.18 9.96
CA GLU A 739 28.45 6.76 10.22
C GLU A 739 29.39 7.93 10.53
N CYS A 740 29.22 9.07 9.87
CA CYS A 740 29.92 10.31 10.20
C CYS A 740 29.58 10.79 11.63
N PHE A 741 28.31 10.74 12.02
CA PHE A 741 27.86 11.05 13.37
C PHE A 741 28.38 10.06 14.42
N ARG A 742 28.44 8.76 14.09
CA ARG A 742 29.05 7.74 14.95
C ARG A 742 30.52 8.04 15.24
N LYS A 743 31.27 8.59 14.27
CA LYS A 743 32.68 9.01 14.44
C LYS A 743 32.85 10.20 15.39
N ILE A 744 31.80 10.99 15.64
CA ILE A 744 31.79 12.07 16.64
C ILE A 744 31.02 11.70 17.92
N GLY A 745 30.65 10.43 18.09
CA GLY A 745 30.05 9.89 19.32
C GLY A 745 28.53 9.95 19.39
N VAL A 746 27.85 10.19 18.26
CA VAL A 746 26.39 10.32 18.21
C VAL A 746 25.81 9.02 17.66
N LEU A 747 25.19 8.22 18.53
CA LEU A 747 24.72 6.86 18.21
C LEU A 747 23.20 6.77 18.16
N GLN A 748 22.51 7.55 18.98
CA GLN A 748 21.06 7.56 19.14
C GLN A 748 20.46 8.93 18.80
N VAL A 749 19.15 8.96 18.55
CA VAL A 749 18.41 10.19 18.26
C VAL A 749 18.50 11.18 19.42
N ARG A 750 18.51 10.73 20.68
CA ARG A 750 18.78 11.62 21.82
C ARG A 750 20.14 12.30 21.73
N ASP A 751 21.15 11.58 21.26
CA ASP A 751 22.51 12.09 21.15
C ASP A 751 22.54 13.16 20.07
N LEU A 752 21.77 12.96 18.98
CA LEU A 752 21.58 13.95 17.93
C LEU A 752 20.82 15.17 18.47
N LEU A 753 19.75 15.00 19.25
CA LEU A 753 18.97 16.10 19.82
C LEU A 753 19.74 16.92 20.87
N GLN A 754 20.72 16.30 21.53
CA GLN A 754 21.60 16.93 22.52
C GLN A 754 22.92 17.41 21.92
N LEU A 755 23.15 17.15 20.63
CA LEU A 755 24.39 17.48 19.94
C LEU A 755 24.60 18.99 19.82
N ASN A 756 25.79 19.46 20.20
CA ASN A 756 26.21 20.82 19.90
C ASN A 756 26.43 20.95 18.38
N VAL A 757 25.53 21.68 17.74
CA VAL A 757 25.48 21.84 16.29
C VAL A 757 26.76 22.45 15.72
N GLU A 758 27.30 23.50 16.34
CA GLU A 758 28.45 24.22 15.77
C GLU A 758 29.74 23.40 15.92
N GLU A 759 29.93 22.75 17.07
CA GLU A 759 31.06 21.86 17.28
C GLU A 759 30.97 20.61 16.39
N ALA A 760 29.78 20.03 16.26
CA ALA A 760 29.56 18.88 15.38
C ALA A 760 29.77 19.26 13.91
N ALA A 761 29.35 20.46 13.48
CA ALA A 761 29.57 20.95 12.13
C ALA A 761 31.04 21.20 11.84
N ASP A 762 31.82 21.73 12.78
CA ASP A 762 33.26 21.91 12.59
C ASP A 762 34.01 20.57 12.55
N ARG A 763 33.61 19.61 13.39
CA ARG A 763 34.17 18.25 13.37
C ARG A 763 33.76 17.47 12.11
N LEU A 764 32.58 17.75 11.56
CA LEU A 764 32.04 17.12 10.35
C LEU A 764 32.20 17.99 9.09
N ARG A 765 32.94 19.09 9.16
CA ARG A 765 33.15 20.03 8.04
C ARG A 765 33.75 19.33 6.82
N HIS A 766 34.64 18.37 7.06
CA HIS A 766 35.28 17.56 6.01
C HIS A 766 34.31 16.56 5.35
N ALA A 767 33.17 16.25 5.99
CA ALA A 767 32.11 15.42 5.45
C ALA A 767 31.02 16.24 4.74
N GLY A 768 31.20 17.57 4.59
CA GLY A 768 30.22 18.45 3.97
C GLY A 768 28.95 18.69 4.80
N ILE A 769 28.94 18.25 6.07
CA ILE A 769 27.81 18.42 6.98
C ILE A 769 27.94 19.79 7.66
N THR A 770 26.98 20.67 7.38
CA THR A 770 26.96 22.03 7.94
C THR A 770 26.07 22.10 9.18
N ALA A 771 26.30 23.11 10.02
CA ALA A 771 25.47 23.36 11.20
C ALA A 771 23.98 23.56 10.86
N VAL A 772 23.70 24.06 9.65
CA VAL A 772 22.33 24.22 9.14
C VAL A 772 21.65 22.86 8.92
N MET A 773 22.38 21.87 8.39
CA MET A 773 21.86 20.52 8.19
C MET A 773 21.60 19.81 9.51
N ILE A 774 22.53 19.93 10.48
CA ILE A 774 22.38 19.32 11.80
C ILE A 774 21.18 19.92 12.56
N ARG A 775 21.01 21.25 12.56
CA ARG A 775 19.83 21.93 13.14
C ARG A 775 18.53 21.44 12.55
N ARG A 776 18.51 21.24 11.23
CA ARG A 776 17.34 20.72 10.52
C ARG A 776 17.02 19.30 10.98
N TRP A 777 18.00 18.39 11.01
CA TRP A 777 17.79 17.02 11.46
C TRP A 777 17.39 16.93 12.92
N GLN A 778 17.91 17.81 13.78
CA GLN A 778 17.45 17.95 15.16
C GLN A 778 15.98 18.35 15.22
N ALA A 779 15.57 19.40 14.50
CA ALA A 779 14.18 19.87 14.49
C ALA A 779 13.22 18.79 13.96
N GLU A 780 13.60 18.09 12.89
CA GLU A 780 12.81 17.01 12.30
C GLU A 780 12.67 15.82 13.28
N SER A 781 13.78 15.43 13.92
CA SER A 781 13.79 14.35 14.92
C SER A 781 13.04 14.73 16.18
N LEU A 782 13.11 16.00 16.61
CA LEU A 782 12.47 16.52 17.81
C LEU A 782 10.94 16.46 17.68
N LEU A 783 10.44 16.95 16.55
CA LEU A 783 9.02 16.87 16.23
C LEU A 783 8.55 15.41 16.16
N ALA A 784 9.32 14.53 15.53
CA ALA A 784 8.99 13.10 15.42
C ALA A 784 9.00 12.37 16.78
N CYS A 785 9.84 12.80 17.72
CA CYS A 785 9.93 12.24 19.08
C CYS A 785 8.86 12.78 20.03
N ARG A 786 8.41 14.04 19.85
CA ARG A 786 7.54 14.72 20.84
C ARG A 786 6.11 14.97 20.38
N VAL A 787 5.82 14.84 19.09
CA VAL A 787 4.45 14.93 18.58
C VAL A 787 3.92 13.53 18.32
N ALA A 788 2.98 13.10 19.16
CA ALA A 788 2.35 11.78 19.05
C ALA A 788 1.83 11.51 17.63
N ARG A 789 2.18 10.36 17.08
CA ARG A 789 1.81 9.88 15.72
C ARG A 789 2.31 10.76 14.57
N LEU A 790 3.28 11.65 14.78
CA LEU A 790 3.92 12.40 13.69
C LEU A 790 4.95 11.52 12.97
N ARG A 791 4.83 11.39 11.64
CA ARG A 791 5.76 10.60 10.82
C ARG A 791 6.99 11.41 10.44
N ALA A 792 8.11 10.75 10.18
CA ALA A 792 9.36 11.38 9.72
C ALA A 792 9.16 12.30 8.50
N TYR A 793 8.35 11.88 7.53
CA TYR A 793 8.00 12.68 6.35
C TYR A 793 7.22 13.96 6.70
N ASP A 794 6.32 13.90 7.67
CA ASP A 794 5.51 15.06 8.09
C ASP A 794 6.35 16.06 8.88
N ALA A 795 7.28 15.56 9.70
CA ALA A 795 8.26 16.39 10.40
C ALA A 795 9.14 17.20 9.43
N ARG A 796 9.59 16.59 8.31
CA ARG A 796 10.35 17.27 7.24
C ARG A 796 9.58 18.44 6.62
N ILE A 797 8.28 18.25 6.39
CA ILE A 797 7.42 19.30 5.81
C ILE A 797 7.23 20.44 6.82
N LEU A 798 6.99 20.13 8.09
CA LEU A 798 6.82 21.12 9.14
C LEU A 798 8.07 21.98 9.34
N VAL A 799 9.25 21.37 9.39
CA VAL A 799 10.54 22.08 9.49
C VAL A 799 10.79 22.94 8.26
N ALA A 800 10.49 22.44 7.06
CA ALA A 800 10.59 23.23 5.83
C ALA A 800 9.59 24.41 5.77
N CYS A 801 8.48 24.34 6.52
CA CYS A 801 7.53 25.44 6.71
C CYS A 801 7.93 26.38 7.87
N GLY A 802 9.12 26.21 8.45
CA GLY A 802 9.65 27.03 9.54
C GLY A 802 9.07 26.69 10.92
N ILE A 803 8.52 25.48 11.09
CA ILE A 803 8.07 24.94 12.38
C ILE A 803 9.13 23.98 12.89
N THR A 804 9.92 24.41 13.86
CA THR A 804 11.08 23.64 14.34
C THR A 804 10.90 23.05 15.74
N ASP A 805 9.84 23.48 16.44
CA ASP A 805 9.57 23.07 17.82
C ASP A 805 8.09 22.64 18.03
N PRO A 806 7.83 21.63 18.87
CA PRO A 806 6.46 21.21 19.19
C PRO A 806 5.58 22.32 19.82
N GLU A 807 6.13 23.22 20.64
CA GLU A 807 5.37 24.32 21.24
C GLU A 807 4.96 25.35 20.17
N GLN A 808 5.85 25.61 19.22
CA GLN A 808 5.55 26.46 18.06
C GLN A 808 4.40 25.86 17.23
N LEU A 809 4.39 24.53 17.05
CA LEU A 809 3.30 23.81 16.40
C LEU A 809 2.02 23.81 17.24
N ALA A 810 2.10 23.83 18.56
CA ALA A 810 0.95 23.95 19.44
C ALA A 810 0.33 25.37 19.39
N GLN A 811 1.14 26.41 19.20
CA GLN A 811 0.70 27.80 19.23
C GLN A 811 0.19 28.33 17.87
N ILE A 812 0.59 27.70 16.75
CA ILE A 812 0.19 28.14 15.40
C ILE A 812 -1.30 27.86 15.13
N ASP A 813 -1.97 28.82 14.47
CA ASP A 813 -3.33 28.62 13.96
C ASP A 813 -3.33 27.71 12.72
N ALA A 814 -4.36 26.88 12.58
CA ALA A 814 -4.48 25.93 11.48
C ALA A 814 -4.52 26.61 10.10
N ALA A 815 -5.08 27.82 9.99
CA ALA A 815 -5.10 28.57 8.73
C ALA A 815 -3.73 29.16 8.39
N GLU A 816 -2.96 29.58 9.39
CA GLU A 816 -1.59 30.09 9.21
C GLU A 816 -0.63 28.95 8.84
N LEU A 817 -0.73 27.80 9.50
CA LEU A 817 0.06 26.62 9.13
C LEU A 817 -0.24 26.16 7.69
N ARG A 818 -1.53 26.16 7.30
CA ARG A 818 -1.93 25.87 5.92
C ARG A 818 -1.31 26.84 4.91
N ARG A 819 -1.33 28.14 5.21
CA ARG A 819 -0.73 29.17 4.33
C ARG A 819 0.75 28.91 4.12
N ARG A 820 1.51 28.57 5.16
CA ARG A 820 2.94 28.25 5.08
C ARG A 820 3.22 27.00 4.25
N VAL A 821 2.40 25.97 4.39
CA VAL A 821 2.49 24.74 3.57
C VAL A 821 2.16 25.02 2.11
N GLU A 822 1.18 25.86 1.80
CA GLU A 822 0.85 26.27 0.42
C GLU A 822 1.98 27.11 -0.21
N VAL A 823 2.60 28.01 0.55
CA VAL A 823 3.77 28.78 0.11
C VAL A 823 4.96 27.84 -0.14
N PHE A 824 5.26 26.92 0.78
CA PHE A 824 6.31 25.93 0.58
C PHE A 824 6.04 25.06 -0.65
N GLY A 825 4.81 24.59 -0.84
CA GLY A 825 4.41 23.80 -2.00
C GLY A 825 4.51 24.53 -3.34
N SER A 826 4.59 25.86 -3.34
CA SER A 826 4.84 26.64 -4.55
C SER A 826 6.30 26.67 -4.99
N THR A 827 7.24 26.32 -4.11
CA THR A 827 8.69 26.21 -4.39
C THR A 827 9.04 24.95 -5.17
N GLU A 828 10.16 24.94 -5.91
CA GLU A 828 10.58 23.77 -6.70
C GLU A 828 10.82 22.54 -5.80
N THR A 829 11.46 22.74 -4.65
CA THR A 829 11.65 21.68 -3.64
C THR A 829 10.34 21.20 -3.02
N GLY A 830 9.41 22.12 -2.72
CA GLY A 830 8.09 21.77 -2.20
C GLY A 830 7.24 21.01 -3.21
N ARG A 831 7.33 21.32 -4.51
CA ARG A 831 6.68 20.54 -5.59
C ARG A 831 7.27 19.14 -5.76
N VAL A 832 8.55 18.96 -5.47
CA VAL A 832 9.21 17.63 -5.48
C VAL A 832 8.83 16.84 -4.23
N LEU A 833 8.87 17.45 -3.05
CA LEU A 833 8.53 16.78 -1.79
C LEU A 833 7.04 16.47 -1.68
N LEU A 834 6.14 17.35 -2.13
CA LEU A 834 4.68 17.14 -2.08
C LEU A 834 4.12 16.31 -3.24
N ARG A 835 4.96 15.88 -4.22
CA ARG A 835 4.55 15.02 -5.34
C ARG A 835 3.98 13.66 -4.89
N SER A 836 4.28 13.24 -3.66
CA SER A 836 3.79 12.02 -3.02
C SER A 836 2.56 12.19 -2.11
N GLY A 837 2.05 13.41 -1.89
CA GLY A 837 0.98 13.69 -0.92
C GLY A 837 -0.20 14.47 -1.52
N THR A 838 -1.43 13.98 -1.31
CA THR A 838 -2.67 14.64 -1.73
C THR A 838 -2.83 16.05 -1.13
N HIS A 839 -3.11 17.04 -1.98
CA HIS A 839 -3.14 18.48 -1.67
C HIS A 839 -4.33 18.98 -0.79
N ALA A 840 -4.89 18.15 0.10
CA ALA A 840 -6.03 18.55 0.94
C ALA A 840 -6.07 17.81 2.29
N GLU A 841 -5.30 18.28 3.28
CA GLU A 841 -5.20 17.67 4.61
C GLU A 841 -5.33 18.69 5.76
N LEU A 842 -6.39 19.52 5.74
CA LEU A 842 -6.76 20.35 6.89
C LEU A 842 -6.97 19.51 8.18
N SER A 843 -7.43 18.26 8.04
CA SER A 843 -7.62 17.31 9.15
C SER A 843 -6.30 16.78 9.74
N ARG A 844 -5.22 16.73 8.95
CA ARG A 844 -3.91 16.23 9.41
C ARG A 844 -3.13 17.34 10.14
N LEU A 845 -3.20 18.56 9.60
CA LEU A 845 -2.64 19.77 10.22
C LEU A 845 -3.28 20.08 11.59
N THR A 846 -4.62 20.00 11.68
CA THR A 846 -5.34 20.19 12.95
C THR A 846 -5.08 19.05 13.95
N GLY A 847 -4.80 17.84 13.47
CA GLY A 847 -4.38 16.69 14.29
C GLY A 847 -3.02 16.93 14.95
N TRP A 848 -2.02 17.43 14.21
CA TRP A 848 -0.69 17.71 14.76
C TRP A 848 -0.71 18.85 15.78
N ILE A 849 -1.44 19.94 15.50
CA ILE A 849 -1.63 21.06 16.45
C ILE A 849 -2.28 20.55 17.74
N ARG A 850 -3.26 19.63 17.65
CA ARG A 850 -3.93 19.04 18.83
C ARG A 850 -3.00 18.11 19.62
N SER A 851 -2.22 17.26 18.94
CA SER A 851 -1.21 16.40 19.57
C SER A 851 -0.12 17.22 20.27
N ALA A 852 0.30 18.33 19.65
CA ALA A 852 1.30 19.24 20.20
C ALA A 852 0.81 20.02 21.44
N LYS A 853 -0.51 20.28 21.55
CA LYS A 853 -1.15 20.89 22.74
C LYS A 853 -1.32 19.93 23.94
N GLY A 854 -0.67 18.76 23.95
CA GLY A 854 -0.63 17.86 25.11
C GLY A 854 -1.94 17.12 25.43
N HIS A 855 -2.87 16.98 24.49
CA HIS A 855 -4.10 16.21 24.70
C HIS A 855 -3.89 14.73 24.37
N SER A 856 -3.13 14.02 25.21
CA SER A 856 -2.99 12.56 25.17
C SER A 856 -3.91 11.91 26.22
N ASP A 857 -4.93 11.22 25.73
CA ASP A 857 -5.94 10.36 26.40
C ASP A 857 -7.17 11.02 27.05
N GLY A 858 -8.36 10.56 26.60
CA GLY A 858 -9.66 10.80 27.22
C GLY A 858 -10.83 10.90 26.23
N GLU A 859 -11.34 9.74 25.77
CA GLU A 859 -12.57 9.51 24.98
C GLU A 859 -12.74 10.28 23.64
N PRO A 860 -13.40 9.67 22.63
CA PRO A 860 -13.78 10.42 21.44
C PRO A 860 -14.80 11.46 21.89
N VAL A 861 -14.37 12.70 22.09
CA VAL A 861 -15.30 13.83 22.14
C VAL A 861 -15.95 13.87 20.77
N VAL A 862 -17.12 13.23 20.72
CA VAL A 862 -18.23 13.55 19.87
C VAL A 862 -18.43 15.05 20.04
N LEU A 863 -17.75 15.83 19.20
CA LEU A 863 -18.30 17.11 18.79
C LEU A 863 -19.62 16.74 18.13
N ARG A 864 -20.71 16.87 18.88
CA ARG A 864 -22.05 17.01 18.35
C ARG A 864 -22.04 18.23 17.44
N MET A 865 -21.56 18.01 16.22
CA MET A 865 -22.02 18.71 15.05
C MET A 865 -23.01 17.76 14.41
N ASP A 866 -24.27 17.89 14.80
CA ASP A 866 -25.35 17.54 13.90
C ASP A 866 -25.21 18.44 12.66
N LYS A 867 -24.45 17.95 11.68
CA LYS A 867 -24.84 17.81 10.26
C LYS A 867 -23.65 17.28 9.43
N GLY A 868 -23.70 15.97 9.15
CA GLY A 868 -23.19 15.33 7.93
C GLY A 868 -21.73 14.90 7.91
N ARG A 869 -21.43 13.61 8.15
CA ARG A 869 -20.24 12.98 7.54
C ARG A 869 -20.44 13.06 6.02
N GLU A 870 -19.78 14.01 5.36
CA GLU A 870 -19.72 14.04 3.91
C GLU A 870 -18.87 12.85 3.45
N TRP A 871 -19.55 11.79 3.03
CA TRP A 871 -18.94 10.69 2.30
C TRP A 871 -18.30 11.26 1.02
N LYS A 872 -16.98 11.25 0.95
CA LYS A 872 -16.24 11.77 -0.20
C LYS A 872 -16.31 10.78 -1.35
N PHE A 873 -16.95 11.18 -2.45
CA PHE A 873 -16.96 10.43 -3.70
C PHE A 873 -15.86 10.97 -4.62
N PHE A 874 -14.99 10.07 -5.11
CA PHE A 874 -13.88 10.46 -5.99
C PHE A 874 -14.30 10.67 -7.45
N LEU A 875 -15.50 10.19 -7.81
CA LEU A 875 -16.10 10.34 -9.13
C LEU A 875 -17.60 10.65 -9.02
N ASP A 876 -18.04 11.69 -9.72
CA ASP A 876 -19.45 12.05 -9.86
C ASP A 876 -20.00 11.80 -11.27
N THR A 877 -21.31 11.58 -11.38
CA THR A 877 -22.01 11.45 -12.66
C THR A 877 -21.83 12.64 -13.60
N ASN A 878 -21.60 13.84 -13.06
CA ASN A 878 -21.35 15.05 -13.85
C ASN A 878 -19.89 15.24 -14.27
N ASP A 879 -18.96 14.42 -13.76
CA ASP A 879 -17.56 14.51 -14.15
C ASP A 879 -17.35 14.17 -15.64
N PRO A 880 -16.32 14.73 -16.28
CA PRO A 880 -15.94 14.35 -17.63
C PRO A 880 -15.51 12.88 -17.69
N ILE A 881 -15.75 12.23 -18.83
CA ILE A 881 -15.47 10.80 -19.01
C ILE A 881 -13.99 10.42 -18.85
N GLU A 882 -13.07 11.38 -19.02
CA GLU A 882 -11.64 11.20 -18.73
C GLU A 882 -11.34 10.85 -17.26
N ARG A 883 -12.23 11.18 -16.32
CA ARG A 883 -12.04 10.82 -14.90
C ARG A 883 -12.46 9.40 -14.58
N ALA A 884 -13.09 8.69 -15.51
CA ALA A 884 -13.50 7.31 -15.30
C ALA A 884 -12.28 6.37 -15.22
N PRO A 885 -12.32 5.32 -14.39
CA PRO A 885 -11.26 4.32 -14.32
C PRO A 885 -10.95 3.72 -15.69
N SER A 886 -9.66 3.49 -15.98
CA SER A 886 -9.16 2.92 -17.24
C SER A 886 -9.38 3.78 -18.50
N ILE A 887 -9.96 4.98 -18.40
CA ILE A 887 -10.18 5.90 -19.52
C ILE A 887 -9.24 7.11 -19.37
N GLY A 888 -8.17 7.16 -20.15
CA GLY A 888 -7.28 8.34 -20.19
C GLY A 888 -7.69 9.37 -21.25
N PRO A 889 -7.01 10.53 -21.33
CA PRO A 889 -7.36 11.64 -22.22
C PRO A 889 -7.49 11.25 -23.70
N GLY A 890 -6.63 10.33 -24.19
CA GLY A 890 -6.70 9.84 -25.56
C GLY A 890 -7.93 8.97 -25.85
N THR A 891 -8.38 8.20 -24.88
CA THR A 891 -9.59 7.37 -24.98
C THR A 891 -10.84 8.24 -24.80
N ALA A 892 -10.81 9.19 -23.87
CA ALA A 892 -11.89 10.15 -23.63
C ALA A 892 -12.26 10.93 -24.90
N LYS A 893 -11.27 11.45 -25.65
CA LYS A 893 -11.51 12.12 -26.95
C LYS A 893 -12.29 11.26 -27.96
N ARG A 894 -12.12 9.93 -27.94
CA ARG A 894 -12.85 9.01 -28.82
C ARG A 894 -14.30 8.84 -28.37
N PHE A 895 -14.54 8.77 -27.06
CA PHE A 895 -15.90 8.76 -26.50
C PHE A 895 -16.64 10.08 -26.78
N GLU A 896 -15.95 11.21 -26.66
CA GLU A 896 -16.52 12.52 -26.97
C GLU A 896 -16.95 12.63 -28.44
N ALA A 897 -16.18 12.03 -29.36
CA ALA A 897 -16.50 11.99 -30.80
C ALA A 897 -17.79 11.22 -31.12
N ILE A 898 -18.19 10.27 -30.27
CA ILE A 898 -19.47 9.53 -30.40
C ILE A 898 -20.57 10.11 -29.51
N GLY A 899 -20.34 11.28 -28.89
CA GLY A 899 -21.32 12.00 -28.10
C GLY A 899 -21.39 11.61 -26.62
N ILE A 900 -20.45 10.81 -26.11
CA ILE A 900 -20.35 10.45 -24.69
C ILE A 900 -19.30 11.36 -24.04
N LYS A 901 -19.74 12.35 -23.26
CA LYS A 901 -18.84 13.37 -22.68
C LYS A 901 -18.73 13.28 -21.17
N ARG A 902 -19.80 12.85 -20.51
CA ARG A 902 -19.88 12.74 -19.04
C ARG A 902 -19.95 11.29 -18.60
N VAL A 903 -19.61 11.06 -17.33
CA VAL A 903 -19.76 9.75 -16.68
C VAL A 903 -21.22 9.27 -16.72
N ALA A 904 -22.21 10.16 -16.56
CA ALA A 904 -23.62 9.82 -16.71
C ALA A 904 -23.96 9.23 -18.09
N ASP A 905 -23.52 9.91 -19.16
CA ASP A 905 -23.73 9.49 -20.55
C ASP A 905 -23.12 8.10 -20.79
N PHE A 906 -21.94 7.86 -20.21
CA PHE A 906 -21.23 6.59 -20.35
C PHE A 906 -21.88 5.44 -19.60
N LEU A 907 -22.38 5.68 -18.38
CA LEU A 907 -23.07 4.67 -17.58
C LEU A 907 -24.45 4.30 -18.15
N GLN A 908 -25.10 5.22 -18.86
CA GLN A 908 -26.39 4.97 -19.54
C GLN A 908 -26.23 4.35 -20.95
N ALA A 909 -25.05 4.48 -21.56
CA ALA A 909 -24.81 3.99 -22.91
C ALA A 909 -24.79 2.46 -22.98
N ASP A 910 -25.42 1.89 -24.02
CA ASP A 910 -25.34 0.45 -24.28
C ASP A 910 -23.90 0.05 -24.67
N SER A 911 -23.33 -0.91 -23.95
CA SER A 911 -21.96 -1.40 -24.18
C SER A 911 -21.74 -1.93 -25.61
N GLY A 912 -22.74 -2.59 -26.21
CA GLY A 912 -22.67 -3.14 -27.56
C GLY A 912 -22.62 -2.06 -28.64
N THR A 913 -23.57 -1.14 -28.56
CA THR A 913 -23.69 0.01 -29.45
C THR A 913 -22.48 0.94 -29.33
N THR A 914 -22.00 1.17 -28.10
CA THR A 914 -20.83 2.01 -27.83
C THR A 914 -19.55 1.44 -28.41
N ALA A 915 -19.28 0.15 -28.21
CA ALA A 915 -18.11 -0.50 -28.80
C ALA A 915 -18.15 -0.47 -30.34
N THR A 916 -19.34 -0.70 -30.92
CA THR A 916 -19.54 -0.63 -32.38
C THR A 916 -19.30 0.78 -32.93
N ARG A 917 -19.78 1.82 -32.24
CA ARG A 917 -19.60 3.22 -32.66
C ARG A 917 -18.17 3.72 -32.48
N LEU A 918 -17.41 3.19 -31.52
CA LEU A 918 -15.99 3.50 -31.34
C LEU A 918 -15.09 2.86 -32.41
N ASP A 919 -15.55 1.78 -33.05
CA ASP A 919 -14.88 1.02 -34.12
C ASP A 919 -13.37 0.86 -33.89
N HIS A 920 -12.99 0.37 -32.70
CA HIS A 920 -11.59 0.30 -32.29
C HIS A 920 -11.16 -1.14 -31.98
N ARG A 921 -10.09 -1.60 -32.63
CA ARG A 921 -9.56 -2.98 -32.54
C ARG A 921 -9.35 -3.49 -31.10
N ARG A 922 -9.04 -2.60 -30.15
CA ARG A 922 -8.76 -2.94 -28.74
C ARG A 922 -9.91 -2.66 -27.75
N ILE A 923 -10.99 -2.00 -28.16
CA ILE A 923 -12.10 -1.63 -27.27
C ILE A 923 -13.32 -2.47 -27.67
N LYS A 924 -13.48 -3.63 -27.05
CA LYS A 924 -14.59 -4.56 -27.31
C LYS A 924 -15.76 -4.29 -26.36
N VAL A 925 -16.91 -4.92 -26.62
CA VAL A 925 -18.10 -4.85 -25.77
C VAL A 925 -17.78 -5.18 -24.31
N ASP A 926 -17.00 -6.24 -24.07
CA ASP A 926 -16.60 -6.66 -22.73
C ASP A 926 -15.70 -5.63 -22.04
N THR A 927 -14.79 -4.99 -22.78
CA THR A 927 -13.93 -3.91 -22.27
C THR A 927 -14.76 -2.70 -21.84
N VAL A 928 -15.74 -2.30 -22.65
CA VAL A 928 -16.65 -1.20 -22.32
C VAL A 928 -17.48 -1.54 -21.08
N ARG A 929 -18.00 -2.76 -20.99
CA ARG A 929 -18.74 -3.25 -19.82
C ARG A 929 -17.88 -3.25 -18.56
N GLN A 930 -16.63 -3.71 -18.65
CA GLN A 930 -15.69 -3.70 -17.54
C GLN A 930 -15.42 -2.27 -17.04
N TRP A 931 -15.18 -1.32 -17.96
CA TRP A 931 -15.02 0.09 -17.61
C TRP A 931 -16.29 0.69 -16.98
N GLN A 932 -17.47 0.32 -17.45
CA GLN A 932 -18.74 0.74 -16.83
C GLN A 932 -18.89 0.19 -15.40
N GLN A 933 -18.49 -1.05 -15.14
CA GLN A 933 -18.50 -1.65 -13.80
C GLN A 933 -17.51 -0.95 -12.86
N GLN A 934 -16.29 -0.69 -13.32
CA GLN A 934 -15.28 0.06 -12.56
C GLN A 934 -15.77 1.48 -12.23
N THR A 935 -16.35 2.15 -13.23
CA THR A 935 -16.93 3.50 -13.08
C THR A 935 -18.10 3.50 -12.11
N THR A 936 -18.94 2.46 -12.15
CA THR A 936 -20.08 2.30 -11.23
C THR A 936 -19.61 2.19 -9.79
N LEU A 937 -18.60 1.35 -9.51
CA LEU A 937 -18.03 1.23 -8.17
C LEU A 937 -17.42 2.55 -7.68
N ALA A 938 -16.59 3.20 -8.50
CA ALA A 938 -15.95 4.48 -8.15
C ALA A 938 -16.95 5.63 -7.94
N CYS A 939 -18.10 5.61 -8.63
CA CYS A 939 -19.16 6.58 -8.43
C CYS A 939 -20.03 6.28 -7.21
N ARG A 940 -20.29 5.01 -6.91
CA ARG A 940 -21.27 4.60 -5.90
C ARG A 940 -20.66 4.38 -4.53
N VAL A 941 -19.45 3.84 -4.43
CA VAL A 941 -18.79 3.55 -3.15
C VAL A 941 -18.00 4.78 -2.70
N PRO A 942 -18.28 5.35 -1.53
CA PRO A 942 -17.51 6.47 -1.02
C PRO A 942 -16.08 6.05 -0.68
N GLN A 943 -15.13 6.98 -0.78
CA GLN A 943 -13.70 6.77 -0.52
C GLN A 943 -12.98 5.75 -1.44
N LEU A 944 -13.68 5.03 -2.30
CA LEU A 944 -13.08 4.08 -3.24
C LEU A 944 -12.38 4.81 -4.40
N ARG A 945 -11.11 4.49 -4.67
CA ARG A 945 -10.35 5.12 -5.76
C ARG A 945 -10.49 4.33 -7.06
N GLY A 946 -10.07 4.94 -8.17
CA GLY A 946 -10.22 4.35 -9.50
C GLY A 946 -9.36 3.10 -9.76
N HIS A 947 -8.24 2.91 -9.07
CA HIS A 947 -7.44 1.68 -9.16
C HIS A 947 -8.03 0.55 -8.29
N ASP A 948 -8.55 0.87 -7.10
CA ASP A 948 -9.28 -0.08 -6.25
C ASP A 948 -10.48 -0.67 -6.99
N ALA A 949 -11.23 0.17 -7.69
CA ALA A 949 -12.34 -0.26 -8.54
C ALA A 949 -11.88 -1.16 -9.71
N GLN A 950 -10.68 -0.95 -10.27
CA GLN A 950 -10.11 -1.82 -11.30
C GLN A 950 -9.76 -3.20 -10.73
N ILE A 951 -9.12 -3.23 -9.55
CA ILE A 951 -8.75 -4.46 -8.85
C ILE A 951 -10.00 -5.27 -8.47
N LEU A 952 -11.01 -4.62 -7.90
CA LEU A 952 -12.27 -5.26 -7.50
C LEU A 952 -12.98 -5.93 -8.69
N VAL A 953 -13.09 -5.23 -9.82
CA VAL A 953 -13.72 -5.78 -11.03
C VAL A 953 -12.90 -6.94 -11.61
N ALA A 954 -11.58 -6.85 -11.59
CA ALA A 954 -10.71 -7.95 -12.02
C ALA A 954 -10.81 -9.18 -11.09
N CYS A 955 -11.09 -8.97 -9.80
CA CYS A 955 -11.40 -10.03 -8.83
C CYS A 955 -12.86 -10.52 -8.90
N GLY A 956 -13.64 -10.09 -9.90
CA GLY A 956 -15.03 -10.51 -10.11
C GLY A 956 -16.06 -9.78 -9.23
N VAL A 957 -15.68 -8.71 -8.55
CA VAL A 957 -16.59 -7.87 -7.75
C VAL A 957 -17.01 -6.65 -8.59
N THR A 958 -18.22 -6.70 -9.13
CA THR A 958 -18.70 -5.69 -10.08
C THR A 958 -19.78 -4.77 -9.52
N ASP A 959 -20.30 -5.05 -8.32
CA ASP A 959 -21.46 -4.37 -7.74
C ASP A 959 -21.21 -3.98 -6.27
N PRO A 960 -21.59 -2.74 -5.85
CA PRO A 960 -21.41 -2.28 -4.47
C PRO A 960 -22.14 -3.14 -3.43
N GLU A 961 -23.36 -3.60 -3.75
CA GLU A 961 -24.13 -4.44 -2.84
C GLU A 961 -23.46 -5.81 -2.67
N ALA A 962 -22.93 -6.39 -3.75
CA ALA A 962 -22.15 -7.62 -3.67
C ALA A 962 -20.86 -7.45 -2.84
N LEU A 963 -20.19 -6.29 -2.94
CA LEU A 963 -19.01 -5.97 -2.14
C LEU A 963 -19.35 -5.82 -0.64
N ALA A 964 -20.47 -5.16 -0.30
CA ALA A 964 -20.88 -4.87 1.08
C ALA A 964 -21.17 -6.13 1.93
N HIS A 965 -21.52 -7.24 1.27
CA HIS A 965 -21.88 -8.52 1.91
C HIS A 965 -20.75 -9.56 1.88
N LYS A 966 -19.61 -9.26 1.28
CA LYS A 966 -18.45 -10.19 1.28
C LYS A 966 -17.78 -10.24 2.64
N ASP A 967 -17.25 -11.40 2.98
CA ASP A 967 -16.33 -11.56 4.09
C ASP A 967 -14.93 -11.04 3.70
N PRO A 968 -14.26 -10.23 4.53
CA PRO A 968 -12.92 -9.70 4.22
C PRO A 968 -11.88 -10.78 3.92
N LYS A 969 -11.93 -11.95 4.59
CA LYS A 969 -10.98 -13.05 4.36
C LYS A 969 -11.22 -13.73 3.03
N GLU A 970 -12.48 -13.87 2.62
CA GLU A 970 -12.81 -14.44 1.31
C GLU A 970 -12.43 -13.51 0.16
N LEU A 971 -12.64 -12.21 0.32
CA LEU A 971 -12.22 -11.23 -0.68
C LEU A 971 -10.70 -11.15 -0.78
N TRP A 972 -10.00 -11.14 0.36
CA TRP A 972 -8.53 -11.12 0.40
C TRP A 972 -7.91 -12.31 -0.37
N LYS A 973 -8.46 -13.53 -0.23
CA LYS A 973 -8.01 -14.71 -0.98
C LYS A 973 -8.04 -14.56 -2.50
N THR A 974 -8.89 -13.66 -3.02
CA THR A 974 -8.95 -13.37 -4.46
C THR A 974 -8.09 -12.17 -4.86
N VAL A 975 -7.98 -11.17 -3.98
CA VAL A 975 -7.25 -9.92 -4.23
C VAL A 975 -5.74 -10.13 -4.13
N GLU A 976 -5.26 -10.83 -3.10
CA GLU A 976 -3.83 -11.06 -2.83
C GLU A 976 -3.12 -11.75 -4.01
N PRO A 977 -3.63 -12.88 -4.57
CA PRO A 977 -3.00 -13.48 -5.74
C PRO A 977 -3.08 -12.62 -7.00
N PHE A 978 -4.17 -11.84 -7.16
CA PHE A 978 -4.35 -10.99 -8.34
C PHE A 978 -3.37 -9.82 -8.37
N VAL A 979 -3.13 -9.18 -7.22
CA VAL A 979 -2.19 -8.06 -7.09
C VAL A 979 -0.77 -8.45 -7.48
N GLU A 980 -0.40 -9.72 -7.29
CA GLU A 980 0.91 -10.26 -7.69
C GLU A 980 1.05 -10.56 -9.20
N THR A 981 -0.07 -10.59 -9.95
CA THR A 981 -0.02 -10.80 -11.40
C THR A 981 0.52 -9.58 -12.16
N ASP A 982 1.00 -9.78 -13.39
CA ASP A 982 1.42 -8.68 -14.27
C ASP A 982 0.30 -7.65 -14.52
N GLU A 983 -0.97 -8.07 -14.49
CA GLU A 983 -2.12 -7.19 -14.65
C GLU A 983 -2.36 -6.35 -13.38
N GLY A 984 -2.33 -6.97 -12.20
CA GLY A 984 -2.39 -6.27 -10.91
C GLY A 984 -1.24 -5.27 -10.72
N LYS A 985 -0.01 -5.69 -11.00
CA LYS A 985 1.19 -4.82 -10.98
C LYS A 985 1.08 -3.65 -11.96
N ARG A 986 0.47 -3.84 -13.13
CA ARG A 986 0.21 -2.76 -14.11
C ARG A 986 -0.88 -1.77 -13.67
N ILE A 987 -1.88 -2.20 -12.91
CA ILE A 987 -2.91 -1.31 -12.35
C ILE A 987 -2.30 -0.45 -11.23
N ILE A 988 -1.47 -1.05 -10.38
CA ILE A 988 -0.83 -0.38 -9.24
C ILE A 988 0.32 0.54 -9.68
N ARG A 989 1.05 0.17 -10.74
CA ARG A 989 2.22 0.87 -11.32
C ARG A 989 3.32 1.19 -10.30
N ASN A 990 3.12 2.24 -9.50
CA ASN A 990 4.05 2.80 -8.50
C ASN A 990 3.37 3.05 -7.14
N GLY A 991 2.14 2.57 -6.93
CA GLY A 991 1.37 2.72 -5.69
C GLY A 991 1.65 1.62 -4.65
N LYS A 992 1.14 1.81 -3.43
CA LYS A 992 1.11 0.76 -2.41
C LYS A 992 0.16 -0.34 -2.87
N ALA A 993 0.58 -1.60 -2.78
CA ALA A 993 -0.33 -2.74 -2.96
C ALA A 993 -1.40 -2.70 -1.85
N PRO A 994 -2.67 -3.00 -2.16
CA PRO A 994 -3.72 -3.03 -1.15
C PRO A 994 -3.40 -4.11 -0.11
N ASP A 995 -3.65 -3.81 1.16
CA ASP A 995 -3.50 -4.75 2.27
C ASP A 995 -4.86 -5.22 2.79
N PHE A 996 -4.84 -6.15 3.76
CA PHE A 996 -6.05 -6.72 4.32
C PHE A 996 -6.97 -5.69 4.99
N GLU A 997 -6.38 -4.64 5.57
CA GLU A 997 -7.12 -3.55 6.22
C GLU A 997 -7.85 -2.71 5.16
N GLU A 998 -7.17 -2.38 4.05
CA GLU A 998 -7.75 -1.67 2.92
C GLU A 998 -8.89 -2.46 2.26
N VAL A 999 -8.77 -3.78 2.14
CA VAL A 999 -9.87 -4.65 1.65
C VAL A 999 -11.05 -4.69 2.62
N SER A 1000 -10.78 -4.66 3.93
CA SER A 1000 -11.82 -4.58 4.96
C SER A 1000 -12.55 -3.23 4.91
N ASP A 1001 -11.81 -2.16 4.64
CA ASP A 1001 -12.34 -0.81 4.45
C ASP A 1001 -13.21 -0.70 3.19
N TRP A 1002 -12.83 -1.33 2.07
CA TRP A 1002 -13.66 -1.36 0.86
C TRP A 1002 -15.05 -1.94 1.11
N ILE A 1003 -15.14 -3.02 1.91
CA ILE A 1003 -16.41 -3.64 2.30
C ILE A 1003 -17.20 -2.69 3.21
N HIS A 1004 -16.54 -2.02 4.15
CA HIS A 1004 -17.17 -1.05 5.03
C HIS A 1004 -17.73 0.17 4.26
N TRP A 1005 -16.97 0.69 3.30
CA TRP A 1005 -17.39 1.81 2.46
C TRP A 1005 -18.55 1.42 1.54
N ALA A 1006 -18.54 0.20 0.99
CA ALA A 1006 -19.59 -0.30 0.11
C ALA A 1006 -20.98 -0.34 0.79
N ARG A 1007 -21.04 -0.54 2.11
CA ARG A 1007 -22.30 -0.45 2.90
C ARG A 1007 -22.93 0.95 2.89
N HIS A 1008 -22.14 1.97 2.56
CA HIS A 1008 -22.56 3.36 2.47
C HIS A 1008 -22.69 3.84 1.02
N ALA A 1009 -22.79 2.91 0.07
CA ALA A 1009 -22.86 3.24 -1.34
C ALA A 1009 -24.12 4.04 -1.70
N ARG A 1010 -23.97 5.09 -2.51
CA ARG A 1010 -25.11 5.88 -3.02
C ARG A 1010 -25.80 5.17 -4.18
N LYS A 1011 -27.11 5.41 -4.34
CA LYS A 1011 -27.84 5.02 -5.56
C LYS A 1011 -27.60 6.08 -6.64
N LEU A 1012 -27.24 5.65 -7.84
CA LEU A 1012 -27.23 6.53 -9.00
C LEU A 1012 -28.68 6.72 -9.43
N ARG A 1013 -29.22 7.94 -9.33
CA ARG A 1013 -30.53 8.24 -9.91
C ARG A 1013 -30.38 8.22 -11.42
N ALA A 1014 -31.21 7.42 -12.11
CA ALA A 1014 -31.41 7.60 -13.53
C ALA A 1014 -31.98 9.01 -13.74
N ALA A 1015 -31.30 9.81 -14.55
CA ALA A 1015 -31.79 11.11 -14.99
C ALA A 1015 -32.93 10.92 -16.00
#